data_AF-A0A495LGW0-F1
#
_entry.id   AF-A0A495LGW0-F1
#
_cell.length_a   1.000
_cell.length_b   1.000
_cell.length_c   1.000
_cell.angle_alpha   90.00
_cell.angle_beta   90.00
_cell.angle_gamma   90.00
#
_symmetry.space_group_name_H-M   'P 1'
#
loop_
_entity.id
_entity.type
_entity.pdbx_description
1 polymer ?
#
loop_
_entity_poly.entity_id
_entity_poly.type
_entity_poly.pdbx_seq_one_letter_code
_entity_poly.pdbx_strand_id
1 'polypeptide(L)'
;MTFIKKTILAVSILMTVCGQAQQRLKKSNSPKKSGYSITPVNIQNVKVTDAFWLPIIKKVQEKTIEYAIHKCEEEGRMDNFLIAGGKMEGTVKGQMPFDDTDVYKIIEGASNTLISEPNPKLEILLDSLISIVKIGQEKDGYLTTWRTINPAKPPAPWVPVIEGKRWESLQISHELYNSGHLIEAAVVHYEATGKKNFLDIALKNADMLVRTFGDRADQVHGVPGHQIVETGLVKLYQVTNNKAYLNLAKYFLDNRGNPKNHTLYGAYSQDDIPVIQQKEAVGHAVRAVYMYAGMTDIAALENDAAYGNAVNHLWTNMVNKKTYITGGIGAKHDGEAFGENYELPNLTAYNETCAAIGNVYWNHRLHNISGNSDYFDVIERSLYNGLISGLSLDGKKFFYPNALESDGVYKFNRGECTRQSWFDCSCCPTNLIRFIPSIPGLIYSKSKDVLYVNLYTSNTAKITLDKTNLEIAQQTNYPWDGKVALTVSPKKESEFTIKLRIPSWARNQVLPGDLYTYATTSTAKTTVTINGKAFAYQEDKGYITITRKWKKGEKIVLDFPMEVKQVVTNAKVEGNKGKVALEYGPIVYAIEEADNATNFDAITIGANDTFKVKKEENLLEGVNTIQTQKLKAIPYYSWSNRGVGKMKVWIDYKE
;
A
#
# COMPACT_ATOMS: atom_id res chain seq x y z
N MET A 1 -23.65 21.65 20.64
CA MET A 1 -23.88 21.41 22.08
C MET A 1 -25.34 21.05 22.35
N THR A 2 -25.88 20.07 21.60
CA THR A 2 -27.32 19.72 21.63
C THR A 2 -27.53 18.24 21.28
N PHE A 3 -26.65 17.36 21.78
CA PHE A 3 -26.81 15.90 21.63
C PHE A 3 -26.38 15.09 22.88
N ILE A 4 -26.08 15.76 24.00
CA ILE A 4 -25.51 15.15 25.23
C ILE A 4 -26.57 14.98 26.34
N LYS A 5 -27.87 14.82 26.01
CA LYS A 5 -28.92 14.74 27.05
C LYS A 5 -29.90 13.56 26.97
N LYS A 6 -29.57 12.47 26.26
CA LYS A 6 -30.42 11.25 26.26
C LYS A 6 -29.71 9.92 26.51
N THR A 7 -28.59 9.92 27.25
CA THR A 7 -27.80 8.70 27.49
C THR A 7 -27.59 8.39 28.98
N ILE A 8 -28.66 8.36 29.78
CA ILE A 8 -28.57 8.04 31.24
C ILE A 8 -29.45 6.84 31.66
N LEU A 9 -30.14 6.15 30.75
CA LEU A 9 -30.97 4.99 31.11
C LEU A 9 -30.63 3.73 30.31
N ALA A 10 -29.36 3.30 30.34
CA ALA A 10 -28.94 2.01 29.78
C ALA A 10 -27.68 1.42 30.47
N VAL A 11 -27.43 1.75 31.74
CA VAL A 11 -26.18 1.40 32.44
C VAL A 11 -26.29 0.12 33.30
N SER A 12 -27.44 -0.56 33.34
CA SER A 12 -27.66 -1.69 34.27
C SER A 12 -27.68 -3.09 33.63
N ILE A 13 -27.45 -3.23 32.31
CA ILE A 13 -27.46 -4.54 31.60
C ILE A 13 -26.10 -4.83 30.93
N LEU A 14 -25.00 -4.19 31.37
CA LEU A 14 -23.69 -4.33 30.71
C LEU A 14 -22.69 -5.29 31.37
N MET A 15 -22.94 -5.81 32.59
CA MET A 15 -21.95 -6.65 33.27
C MET A 15 -22.06 -8.16 32.99
N THR A 16 -23.15 -8.64 32.38
CA THR A 16 -23.32 -10.06 32.01
C THR A 16 -22.95 -10.36 30.56
N VAL A 17 -22.79 -9.35 29.71
CA VAL A 17 -22.48 -9.50 28.27
C VAL A 17 -20.97 -9.55 28.00
N CYS A 18 -20.13 -8.96 28.87
CA CYS A 18 -18.67 -8.96 28.72
C CYS A 18 -18.04 -10.36 28.84
N GLY A 19 -18.63 -11.26 29.65
CA GLY A 19 -18.13 -12.64 29.80
C GLY A 19 -18.41 -13.54 28.58
N GLN A 20 -19.42 -13.23 27.78
CA GLN A 20 -19.80 -14.03 26.61
C GLN A 20 -19.07 -13.62 25.32
N ALA A 21 -18.57 -12.38 25.25
CA ALA A 21 -17.79 -11.91 24.10
C ALA A 21 -16.42 -12.61 23.97
N GLN A 22 -15.76 -12.90 25.11
CA GLN A 22 -14.47 -13.60 25.10
C GLN A 22 -14.58 -15.11 24.77
N GLN A 23 -15.74 -15.73 24.93
CA GLN A 23 -15.96 -17.14 24.58
C GLN A 23 -16.42 -17.37 23.13
N ARG A 24 -16.92 -16.34 22.42
CA ARG A 24 -17.41 -16.47 21.03
C ARG A 24 -16.34 -16.35 19.93
N LEU A 25 -15.09 -16.07 20.27
CA LEU A 25 -13.96 -15.98 19.32
C LEU A 25 -13.43 -17.35 18.82
N LYS A 26 -14.14 -18.45 19.06
CA LYS A 26 -13.78 -19.77 18.52
C LYS A 26 -14.80 -20.24 17.48
N LYS A 27 -14.31 -20.33 16.25
CA LYS A 27 -14.81 -21.08 15.06
C LYS A 27 -15.40 -20.24 13.92
N SER A 28 -14.50 -19.76 13.07
CA SER A 28 -14.65 -19.84 11.62
C SER A 28 -13.36 -20.50 11.08
N ASN A 29 -13.23 -21.81 11.28
CA ASN A 29 -12.07 -22.61 10.84
C ASN A 29 -12.32 -23.28 9.48
N SER A 30 -12.86 -22.53 8.52
CA SER A 30 -12.66 -22.90 7.12
C SER A 30 -11.24 -22.49 6.77
N PRO A 31 -10.33 -23.40 6.35
CA PRO A 31 -9.01 -22.98 5.90
C PRO A 31 -9.19 -22.01 4.71
N LYS A 32 -8.72 -20.77 4.86
CA LYS A 32 -8.72 -19.79 3.77
C LYS A 32 -7.96 -20.41 2.60
N LYS A 33 -8.61 -20.54 1.44
CA LYS A 33 -7.94 -20.95 0.21
C LYS A 33 -7.18 -19.75 -0.36
N SER A 34 -5.95 -19.54 0.10
CA SER A 34 -5.14 -18.42 -0.39
C SER A 34 -4.67 -18.62 -1.83
N GLY A 35 -4.51 -19.87 -2.31
CA GLY A 35 -3.81 -20.17 -3.57
C GLY A 35 -2.29 -19.99 -3.47
N TYR A 36 -1.85 -19.06 -2.64
CA TYR A 36 -0.46 -18.81 -2.30
C TYR A 36 0.16 -19.89 -1.42
N SER A 37 1.41 -20.28 -1.74
CA SER A 37 2.23 -21.21 -0.97
C SER A 37 2.81 -20.58 0.30
N ILE A 38 2.94 -19.26 0.31
CA ILE A 38 3.40 -18.44 1.44
C ILE A 38 2.26 -17.50 1.82
N THR A 39 2.00 -17.38 3.12
CA THR A 39 0.93 -16.51 3.64
C THR A 39 1.49 -15.49 4.62
N PRO A 40 0.95 -14.26 4.67
CA PRO A 40 1.34 -13.30 5.69
C PRO A 40 0.96 -13.82 7.08
N VAL A 41 1.77 -13.49 8.09
CA VAL A 41 1.34 -13.67 9.48
C VAL A 41 0.21 -12.67 9.73
N ASN A 42 -0.89 -13.15 10.31
CA ASN A 42 -2.02 -12.27 10.63
C ASN A 42 -1.53 -11.13 11.52
N ILE A 43 -1.82 -9.90 11.08
CA ILE A 43 -1.42 -8.65 11.72
C ILE A 43 -1.84 -8.55 13.20
N GLN A 44 -2.94 -9.19 13.63
CA GLN A 44 -3.34 -9.28 15.05
C GLN A 44 -2.28 -9.92 15.95
N ASN A 45 -1.38 -10.71 15.36
CA ASN A 45 -0.32 -11.38 16.08
C ASN A 45 1.01 -10.66 16.01
N VAL A 46 1.08 -9.42 15.49
CA VAL A 46 2.31 -8.65 15.34
C VAL A 46 2.14 -7.28 16.01
N LYS A 47 2.84 -7.07 17.12
CA LYS A 47 2.83 -5.81 17.87
C LYS A 47 4.13 -5.06 17.65
N VAL A 48 4.07 -3.97 16.90
CA VAL A 48 5.20 -3.06 16.66
C VAL A 48 5.49 -2.22 17.91
N THR A 49 6.76 -2.03 18.21
CA THR A 49 7.29 -1.32 19.39
C THR A 49 8.49 -0.45 19.05
N ASP A 50 8.67 -0.09 17.78
CA ASP A 50 9.81 0.71 17.32
C ASP A 50 9.59 2.22 17.48
N ALA A 51 10.63 2.99 17.14
CA ALA A 51 10.60 4.44 17.17
C ALA A 51 10.29 5.06 15.79
N PHE A 52 10.14 4.26 14.73
CA PHE A 52 9.90 4.74 13.38
C PHE A 52 8.45 4.51 12.94
N TRP A 53 8.01 3.25 12.82
CA TRP A 53 6.68 2.91 12.32
C TRP A 53 5.58 3.16 13.33
N LEU A 54 5.78 2.83 14.60
CA LEU A 54 4.74 2.96 15.62
C LEU A 54 4.23 4.41 15.76
N PRO A 55 5.09 5.46 15.82
CA PRO A 55 4.62 6.84 15.83
C PRO A 55 3.81 7.23 14.58
N ILE A 56 4.20 6.76 13.39
CA ILE A 56 3.49 7.04 12.13
C ILE A 56 2.11 6.35 12.15
N ILE A 57 2.04 5.09 12.57
CA ILE A 57 0.79 4.34 12.70
C ILE A 57 -0.16 5.02 13.70
N LYS A 58 0.35 5.43 14.87
CA LYS A 58 -0.43 6.16 15.88
C LYS A 58 -0.94 7.50 15.38
N LYS A 59 -0.12 8.23 14.63
CA LYS A 59 -0.51 9.51 14.01
C LYS A 59 -1.70 9.33 13.06
N VAL A 60 -1.69 8.29 12.23
CA VAL A 60 -2.83 7.96 11.38
C VAL A 60 -4.06 7.61 12.21
N GLN A 61 -3.88 6.78 13.24
CA GLN A 61 -4.93 6.34 14.16
C GLN A 61 -5.62 7.48 14.90
N GLU A 62 -4.83 8.38 15.46
CA GLU A 62 -5.28 9.38 16.44
C GLU A 62 -5.60 10.73 15.81
N LYS A 63 -5.10 11.01 14.60
CA LYS A 63 -5.26 12.32 13.95
C LYS A 63 -5.81 12.22 12.54
N THR A 64 -5.18 11.43 11.68
CA THR A 64 -5.50 11.43 10.24
C THR A 64 -6.88 10.84 9.96
N ILE A 65 -7.29 9.79 10.67
CA ILE A 65 -8.64 9.20 10.54
C ILE A 65 -9.71 10.22 10.94
N GLU A 66 -9.58 10.84 12.12
CA GLU A 66 -10.54 11.86 12.58
C GLU A 66 -10.62 13.02 11.58
N TYR A 67 -9.47 13.50 11.11
CA TYR A 67 -9.40 14.56 10.12
C TYR A 67 -10.12 14.20 8.81
N ALA A 68 -9.93 12.99 8.29
CA ALA A 68 -10.58 12.53 7.07
C ALA A 68 -12.10 12.34 7.24
N ILE A 69 -12.56 11.93 8.43
CA ILE A 69 -13.99 11.86 8.74
C ILE A 69 -14.60 13.26 8.69
N HIS A 70 -13.98 14.25 9.34
CA HIS A 70 -14.46 15.64 9.26
C HIS A 70 -14.47 16.15 7.81
N LYS A 71 -13.46 15.82 7.00
CA LYS A 71 -13.46 16.17 5.57
C LYS A 71 -14.60 15.52 4.81
N CYS A 72 -14.89 14.25 5.09
CA CYS A 72 -16.02 13.54 4.51
C CYS A 72 -17.38 14.14 4.94
N GLU A 73 -17.48 14.68 6.16
CA GLU A 73 -18.65 15.43 6.62
C GLU A 73 -18.80 16.77 5.87
N GLU A 74 -17.71 17.54 5.77
CA GLU A 74 -17.68 18.83 5.07
C GLU A 74 -18.09 18.69 3.58
N GLU A 75 -17.61 17.64 2.92
CA GLU A 75 -17.88 17.39 1.49
C GLU A 75 -19.18 16.61 1.24
N GLY A 76 -19.91 16.24 2.31
CA GLY A 76 -21.20 15.56 2.20
C GLY A 76 -21.12 14.10 1.73
N ARG A 77 -19.99 13.41 1.96
CA ARG A 77 -19.79 12.01 1.57
C ARG A 77 -20.79 11.08 2.27
N MET A 78 -21.02 11.30 3.57
CA MET A 78 -22.01 10.56 4.36
C MET A 78 -23.44 10.92 3.95
N ASP A 79 -23.70 12.19 3.61
CA ASP A 79 -25.02 12.65 3.19
C ASP A 79 -25.49 11.95 1.91
N ASN A 80 -24.58 11.68 0.96
CA ASN A 80 -24.92 10.96 -0.26
C ASN A 80 -25.58 9.59 0.02
N PHE A 81 -25.12 8.85 1.04
CA PHE A 81 -25.77 7.59 1.42
C PHE A 81 -27.17 7.81 2.01
N LEU A 82 -27.35 8.88 2.80
CA LEU A 82 -28.65 9.22 3.39
C LEU A 82 -29.65 9.69 2.32
N ILE A 83 -29.19 10.47 1.34
CA ILE A 83 -29.99 10.94 0.20
C ILE A 83 -30.37 9.75 -0.68
N ALA A 84 -29.41 8.89 -1.03
CA ALA A 84 -29.66 7.68 -1.82
C ALA A 84 -30.70 6.75 -1.16
N GLY A 85 -30.69 6.65 0.17
CA GLY A 85 -31.66 5.86 0.94
C GLY A 85 -32.98 6.56 1.29
N GLY A 86 -33.20 7.80 0.81
CA GLY A 86 -34.41 8.58 1.09
C GLY A 86 -34.58 8.98 2.56
N LYS A 87 -33.48 9.09 3.31
CA LYS A 87 -33.45 9.56 4.71
C LYS A 87 -33.09 11.04 4.83
N MET A 88 -32.64 11.64 3.74
CA MET A 88 -32.33 13.06 3.61
C MET A 88 -32.78 13.53 2.22
N GLU A 89 -33.39 14.71 2.13
CA GLU A 89 -33.66 15.33 0.83
C GLU A 89 -32.40 16.04 0.33
N GLY A 90 -32.11 15.97 -0.97
CA GLY A 90 -30.97 16.67 -1.56
C GLY A 90 -30.57 16.13 -2.92
N THR A 91 -29.51 16.71 -3.48
CA THR A 91 -28.82 16.22 -4.68
C THR A 91 -27.47 15.63 -4.32
N VAL A 92 -26.85 14.92 -5.26
CA VAL A 92 -25.47 14.42 -5.12
C VAL A 92 -24.55 15.56 -4.67
N LYS A 93 -23.76 15.31 -3.63
CA LYS A 93 -22.68 16.17 -3.13
C LYS A 93 -21.34 15.60 -3.54
N GLY A 94 -20.34 16.45 -3.73
CA GLY A 94 -19.03 16.06 -4.23
C GLY A 94 -18.85 16.27 -5.72
N GLN A 95 -17.66 15.92 -6.21
CA GLN A 95 -17.20 16.18 -7.58
C GLN A 95 -16.83 14.89 -8.31
N MET A 96 -16.69 13.75 -7.61
CA MET A 96 -16.18 12.52 -8.20
C MET A 96 -17.20 11.38 -8.11
N PRO A 97 -17.34 10.53 -9.15
CA PRO A 97 -18.29 9.42 -9.12
C PRO A 97 -17.84 8.28 -8.18
N PHE A 98 -16.64 8.40 -7.61
CA PHE A 98 -16.03 7.45 -6.67
C PHE A 98 -15.89 8.00 -5.25
N ASP A 99 -16.56 9.11 -4.93
CA ASP A 99 -16.54 9.74 -3.60
C ASP A 99 -17.02 8.79 -2.48
N ASP A 100 -17.88 7.81 -2.79
CA ASP A 100 -18.29 6.75 -1.86
C ASP A 100 -17.10 5.97 -1.27
N THR A 101 -16.02 5.81 -2.05
CA THR A 101 -14.87 5.00 -1.66
C THR A 101 -14.04 5.62 -0.56
N ASP A 102 -14.14 6.92 -0.35
CA ASP A 102 -13.42 7.60 0.71
C ASP A 102 -13.91 7.13 2.07
N VAL A 103 -15.23 6.96 2.22
CA VAL A 103 -15.84 6.38 3.42
C VAL A 103 -15.41 4.92 3.59
N TYR A 104 -15.39 4.12 2.52
CA TYR A 104 -14.97 2.71 2.59
C TYR A 104 -13.52 2.56 3.02
N LYS A 105 -12.60 3.34 2.42
CA LYS A 105 -11.17 3.32 2.75
C LYS A 105 -10.90 3.81 4.19
N ILE A 106 -11.67 4.80 4.68
CA ILE A 106 -11.60 5.20 6.10
C ILE A 106 -12.04 4.06 7.01
N ILE A 107 -13.15 3.37 6.70
CA ILE A 107 -13.60 2.20 7.47
C ILE A 107 -12.55 1.08 7.44
N GLU A 108 -11.92 0.83 6.29
CA GLU A 108 -10.84 -0.14 6.13
C GLU A 108 -9.64 0.20 7.03
N GLY A 109 -9.18 1.45 6.99
CA GLY A 109 -8.08 1.92 7.84
C GLY A 109 -8.40 1.84 9.32
N ALA A 110 -9.54 2.38 9.74
CA ALA A 110 -9.98 2.26 11.13
C ALA A 110 -10.18 0.80 11.58
N SER A 111 -10.52 -0.12 10.68
CA SER A 111 -10.57 -1.54 11.01
C SER A 111 -9.17 -2.14 11.19
N ASN A 112 -8.19 -1.77 10.35
CA ASN A 112 -6.80 -2.19 10.52
C ASN A 112 -6.18 -1.68 11.84
N THR A 113 -6.63 -0.54 12.36
CA THR A 113 -6.13 -0.02 13.63
C THR A 113 -6.65 -0.82 14.82
N LEU A 114 -7.92 -1.23 14.79
CA LEU A 114 -8.54 -2.08 15.81
C LEU A 114 -7.84 -3.45 15.95
N ILE A 115 -7.23 -3.93 14.87
CA ILE A 115 -6.42 -5.15 14.89
C ILE A 115 -5.19 -4.98 15.79
N SER A 116 -4.54 -3.82 15.73
CA SER A 116 -3.31 -3.56 16.49
C SER A 116 -3.60 -3.23 17.95
N GLU A 117 -4.66 -2.47 18.21
CA GLU A 117 -5.08 -2.08 19.56
C GLU A 117 -6.61 -1.88 19.62
N PRO A 118 -7.33 -2.58 20.51
CA PRO A 118 -8.77 -2.38 20.66
C PRO A 118 -9.12 -0.94 21.04
N ASN A 119 -10.06 -0.33 20.32
CA ASN A 119 -10.55 1.01 20.60
C ASN A 119 -12.10 1.04 20.53
N PRO A 120 -12.79 0.86 21.68
CA PRO A 120 -14.26 0.79 21.71
C PRO A 120 -14.95 2.03 21.14
N LYS A 121 -14.35 3.22 21.28
CA LYS A 121 -14.93 4.47 20.72
C LYS A 121 -14.87 4.45 19.20
N LEU A 122 -13.74 4.02 18.63
CA LEU A 122 -13.57 3.88 17.18
C LEU A 122 -14.49 2.78 16.62
N GLU A 123 -14.68 1.69 17.35
CA GLU A 123 -15.59 0.62 16.95
C GLU A 123 -17.05 1.09 16.87
N ILE A 124 -17.52 1.90 17.84
CA ILE A 124 -18.85 2.52 17.81
C ILE A 124 -18.98 3.49 16.63
N LEU A 125 -17.94 4.25 16.34
CA LEU A 125 -17.91 5.16 15.19
C LEU A 125 -18.00 4.38 13.87
N LEU A 126 -17.23 3.30 13.73
CA LEU A 126 -17.31 2.39 12.58
C LEU A 126 -18.71 1.82 12.40
N ASP A 127 -19.33 1.30 13.46
CA ASP A 127 -20.70 0.78 13.40
C ASP A 127 -21.70 1.85 12.93
N SER A 128 -21.47 3.11 13.32
CA SER A 128 -22.29 4.26 12.89
C SER A 128 -22.10 4.57 11.40
N LEU A 129 -20.85 4.63 10.92
CA LEU A 129 -20.53 4.84 9.50
C LEU A 129 -21.09 3.71 8.62
N ILE A 130 -20.90 2.45 9.02
CA ILE A 130 -21.42 1.28 8.31
C ILE A 130 -22.96 1.32 8.25
N SER A 131 -23.61 1.78 9.32
CA SER A 131 -25.07 1.94 9.35
C SER A 131 -25.54 3.00 8.35
N ILE A 132 -24.78 4.09 8.17
CA ILE A 132 -25.05 5.10 7.14
C ILE A 132 -24.85 4.50 5.74
N VAL A 133 -23.74 3.80 5.49
CA VAL A 133 -23.49 3.13 4.20
C VAL A 133 -24.64 2.19 3.82
N LYS A 134 -25.14 1.41 4.79
CA LYS A 134 -26.28 0.50 4.60
C LYS A 134 -27.54 1.19 4.11
N ILE A 135 -27.79 2.44 4.53
CA ILE A 135 -28.99 3.19 4.15
C ILE A 135 -29.02 3.44 2.64
N GLY A 136 -27.86 3.72 2.03
CA GLY A 136 -27.75 3.98 0.59
C GLY A 136 -27.84 2.74 -0.29
N GLN A 137 -27.85 1.53 0.28
CA GLN A 137 -27.89 0.29 -0.51
C GLN A 137 -29.31 -0.01 -1.00
N GLU A 138 -29.46 -0.16 -2.31
CA GLU A 138 -30.72 -0.56 -2.93
C GLU A 138 -31.07 -2.03 -2.61
N LYS A 139 -32.36 -2.37 -2.76
CA LYS A 139 -32.89 -3.69 -2.34
C LYS A 139 -32.18 -4.88 -2.98
N ASP A 140 -31.75 -4.72 -4.23
CA ASP A 140 -31.09 -5.77 -5.01
C ASP A 140 -29.58 -5.89 -4.71
N GLY A 141 -29.01 -4.99 -3.91
CA GLY A 141 -27.60 -4.98 -3.50
C GLY A 141 -26.76 -3.88 -4.14
N TYR A 142 -27.32 -3.12 -5.10
CA TYR A 142 -26.61 -2.02 -5.74
C TYR A 142 -26.26 -0.91 -4.74
N LEU A 143 -25.04 -0.38 -4.85
CA LEU A 143 -24.54 0.68 -3.99
C LEU A 143 -23.53 1.55 -4.75
N THR A 144 -24.02 2.62 -5.34
CA THR A 144 -23.24 3.75 -5.84
C THR A 144 -24.14 4.96 -5.77
N THR A 145 -23.88 5.81 -4.78
CA THR A 145 -24.86 6.79 -4.28
C THR A 145 -25.31 7.76 -5.35
N TRP A 146 -24.37 8.30 -6.14
CA TRP A 146 -24.71 9.31 -7.15
C TRP A 146 -25.71 8.80 -8.18
N ARG A 147 -25.58 7.53 -8.59
CA ARG A 147 -26.48 6.93 -9.58
C ARG A 147 -27.84 6.57 -8.98
N THR A 148 -27.88 6.19 -7.70
CA THR A 148 -29.14 5.98 -6.98
C THR A 148 -29.89 7.29 -6.76
N ILE A 149 -29.19 8.40 -6.47
CA ILE A 149 -29.79 9.72 -6.23
C ILE A 149 -30.33 10.33 -7.52
N ASN A 150 -29.50 10.41 -8.55
CA ASN A 150 -29.91 10.96 -9.85
C ASN A 150 -29.11 10.29 -10.97
N PRO A 151 -29.64 9.22 -11.58
CA PRO A 151 -28.90 8.47 -12.59
C PRO A 151 -28.64 9.26 -13.87
N ALA A 152 -29.34 10.39 -14.08
CA ALA A 152 -29.16 11.26 -15.24
C ALA A 152 -28.09 12.36 -15.03
N LYS A 153 -27.57 12.53 -13.81
CA LYS A 153 -26.67 13.64 -13.47
C LYS A 153 -25.51 13.17 -12.58
N PRO A 154 -24.42 12.63 -13.16
CA PRO A 154 -23.21 12.31 -12.42
C PRO A 154 -22.60 13.56 -11.79
N PRO A 155 -21.84 13.41 -10.69
CA PRO A 155 -21.15 14.53 -10.05
C PRO A 155 -20.02 15.08 -10.93
N ALA A 156 -19.44 14.23 -11.76
CA ALA A 156 -18.36 14.58 -12.67
C ALA A 156 -18.88 14.81 -14.10
N PRO A 157 -18.55 15.95 -14.75
CA PRO A 157 -19.00 16.26 -16.11
C PRO A 157 -18.37 15.35 -17.18
N TRP A 158 -17.28 14.67 -16.86
CA TRP A 158 -16.59 13.75 -17.76
C TRP A 158 -17.20 12.33 -17.78
N VAL A 159 -18.21 12.05 -16.96
CA VAL A 159 -18.98 10.79 -17.03
C VAL A 159 -20.12 10.98 -18.01
N PRO A 160 -20.09 10.35 -19.21
CA PRO A 160 -21.22 10.45 -20.12
C PRO A 160 -22.42 9.68 -19.57
N VAL A 161 -23.62 10.22 -19.82
CA VAL A 161 -24.91 9.58 -19.53
C VAL A 161 -25.61 9.38 -20.87
N ILE A 162 -26.00 8.14 -21.16
CA ILE A 162 -26.68 7.81 -22.41
C ILE A 162 -28.18 7.70 -22.14
N GLU A 163 -28.55 6.81 -21.22
CA GLU A 163 -29.96 6.55 -20.86
C GLU A 163 -30.25 6.81 -19.39
N GLY A 164 -29.22 7.07 -18.56
CA GLY A 164 -29.38 7.19 -17.12
C GLY A 164 -29.67 5.83 -16.49
N LYS A 165 -28.91 4.81 -16.90
CA LYS A 165 -29.03 3.44 -16.39
C LYS A 165 -27.73 2.97 -15.77
N ARG A 166 -27.83 2.02 -14.84
CA ARG A 166 -26.67 1.37 -14.23
C ARG A 166 -25.80 0.73 -15.30
N TRP A 167 -24.49 0.72 -15.06
CA TRP A 167 -23.50 0.05 -15.91
C TRP A 167 -23.35 0.63 -17.32
N GLU A 168 -23.88 1.82 -17.58
CA GLU A 168 -23.42 2.63 -18.72
C GLU A 168 -22.11 3.34 -18.35
N SER A 169 -21.28 3.62 -19.35
CA SER A 169 -20.04 4.38 -19.17
C SER A 169 -19.04 3.73 -18.19
N LEU A 170 -19.00 2.38 -18.14
CA LEU A 170 -18.12 1.61 -17.24
C LEU A 170 -16.64 2.01 -17.29
N GLN A 171 -16.17 2.53 -18.43
CA GLN A 171 -14.81 3.04 -18.59
C GLN A 171 -14.43 4.12 -17.58
N ILE A 172 -15.43 4.86 -17.07
CA ILE A 172 -15.19 6.01 -16.21
C ILE A 172 -16.26 6.22 -15.12
N SER A 173 -17.38 5.49 -15.10
CA SER A 173 -18.43 5.68 -14.08
C SER A 173 -17.99 5.27 -12.66
N HIS A 174 -16.93 4.47 -12.53
CA HIS A 174 -16.39 3.93 -11.29
C HIS A 174 -17.35 3.07 -10.45
N GLU A 175 -18.51 2.64 -10.97
CA GLU A 175 -19.46 1.77 -10.23
C GLU A 175 -18.80 0.46 -9.75
N LEU A 176 -17.97 -0.16 -10.61
CA LEU A 176 -17.21 -1.36 -10.25
C LEU A 176 -16.03 -1.05 -9.30
N TYR A 177 -15.38 0.12 -9.44
CA TYR A 177 -14.33 0.56 -8.52
C TYR A 177 -14.88 0.77 -7.10
N ASN A 178 -16.05 1.39 -6.99
CA ASN A 178 -16.76 1.59 -5.73
C ASN A 178 -17.08 0.25 -5.07
N SER A 179 -17.55 -0.72 -5.87
CA SER A 179 -17.84 -2.07 -5.41
C SER A 179 -16.58 -2.80 -4.90
N GLY A 180 -15.44 -2.66 -5.60
CA GLY A 180 -14.18 -3.26 -5.15
C GLY A 180 -13.72 -2.72 -3.80
N HIS A 181 -13.70 -1.40 -3.61
CA HIS A 181 -13.33 -0.79 -2.33
C HIS A 181 -14.31 -1.13 -1.20
N LEU A 182 -15.62 -1.18 -1.49
CA LEU A 182 -16.63 -1.66 -0.53
C LEU A 182 -16.29 -3.06 -0.03
N ILE A 183 -15.99 -3.98 -0.95
CA ILE A 183 -15.70 -5.38 -0.63
C ILE A 183 -14.40 -5.51 0.17
N GLU A 184 -13.32 -4.83 -0.24
CA GLU A 184 -12.05 -4.87 0.50
C GLU A 184 -12.22 -4.37 1.94
N ALA A 185 -12.89 -3.23 2.11
CA ALA A 185 -13.13 -2.64 3.42
C ALA A 185 -13.99 -3.53 4.32
N ALA A 186 -15.04 -4.14 3.77
CA ALA A 186 -15.92 -5.04 4.50
C ALA A 186 -15.23 -6.33 4.94
N VAL A 187 -14.35 -6.89 4.11
CA VAL A 187 -13.53 -8.06 4.47
C VAL A 187 -12.58 -7.72 5.62
N VAL A 188 -11.85 -6.61 5.52
CA VAL A 188 -10.93 -6.16 6.58
C VAL A 188 -11.69 -5.90 7.89
N HIS A 189 -12.86 -5.26 7.82
CA HIS A 189 -13.69 -5.02 9.00
C HIS A 189 -14.15 -6.32 9.68
N TYR A 190 -14.58 -7.30 8.88
CA TYR A 190 -14.94 -8.63 9.40
C TYR A 190 -13.75 -9.33 10.06
N GLU A 191 -12.56 -9.24 9.47
CA GLU A 191 -11.35 -9.83 10.05
C GLU A 191 -10.94 -9.13 11.36
N ALA A 192 -11.11 -7.81 11.42
CA ALA A 192 -10.78 -7.02 12.60
C ALA A 192 -11.72 -7.28 13.79
N THR A 193 -13.03 -7.43 13.52
CA THR A 193 -14.05 -7.39 14.58
C THR A 193 -14.87 -8.67 14.72
N GLY A 194 -14.85 -9.54 13.72
CA GLY A 194 -15.77 -10.68 13.59
C GLY A 194 -17.23 -10.30 13.29
N LYS A 195 -17.56 -9.00 13.17
CA LYS A 195 -18.92 -8.53 12.88
C LYS A 195 -19.21 -8.64 11.38
N LYS A 196 -20.45 -9.02 11.06
CA LYS A 196 -20.93 -9.18 9.67
C LYS A 196 -21.73 -7.99 9.14
N ASN A 197 -21.97 -6.97 9.95
CA ASN A 197 -22.76 -5.78 9.56
C ASN A 197 -22.28 -5.14 8.25
N PHE A 198 -20.96 -5.02 8.04
CA PHE A 198 -20.43 -4.51 6.77
C PHE A 198 -20.28 -5.61 5.71
N LEU A 199 -19.85 -6.81 6.12
CA LEU A 199 -19.71 -7.96 5.22
C LEU A 199 -21.03 -8.30 4.51
N ASP A 200 -22.17 -8.24 5.20
CA ASP A 200 -23.48 -8.52 4.63
C ASP A 200 -23.88 -7.50 3.55
N ILE A 201 -23.41 -6.24 3.66
CA ILE A 201 -23.61 -5.21 2.63
C ILE A 201 -22.80 -5.57 1.38
N ALA A 202 -21.52 -5.91 1.56
CA ALA A 202 -20.63 -6.31 0.49
C ALA A 202 -21.08 -7.62 -0.20
N LEU A 203 -21.58 -8.60 0.56
CA LEU A 203 -22.14 -9.85 0.02
C LEU A 203 -23.31 -9.59 -0.92
N LYS A 204 -24.27 -8.75 -0.51
CA LYS A 204 -25.40 -8.37 -1.36
C LYS A 204 -24.96 -7.69 -2.64
N ASN A 205 -23.98 -6.78 -2.54
CA ASN A 205 -23.40 -6.11 -3.70
C ASN A 205 -22.71 -7.12 -4.64
N ALA A 206 -21.84 -7.99 -4.12
CA ALA A 206 -21.14 -8.99 -4.91
C ALA A 206 -22.10 -10.00 -5.58
N ASP A 207 -23.13 -10.45 -4.87
CA ASP A 207 -24.16 -11.34 -5.44
C ASP A 207 -24.92 -10.67 -6.58
N MET A 208 -25.16 -9.35 -6.48
CA MET A 208 -25.74 -8.56 -7.55
C MET A 208 -24.80 -8.46 -8.76
N LEU A 209 -23.50 -8.26 -8.54
CA LEU A 209 -22.52 -8.25 -9.63
C LEU A 209 -22.46 -9.60 -10.35
N VAL A 210 -22.48 -10.72 -9.63
CA VAL A 210 -22.50 -12.08 -10.20
C VAL A 210 -23.74 -12.30 -11.09
N ARG A 211 -24.90 -11.78 -10.70
CA ARG A 211 -26.10 -11.86 -11.55
C ARG A 211 -25.98 -10.97 -12.79
N THR A 212 -25.36 -9.80 -12.64
CA THR A 212 -25.33 -8.73 -13.65
C THR A 212 -24.31 -8.97 -14.76
N PHE A 213 -23.11 -9.44 -14.44
CA PHE A 213 -21.99 -9.55 -15.38
C PHE A 213 -21.68 -11.00 -15.75
N GLY A 214 -21.38 -11.26 -17.01
CA GLY A 214 -21.04 -12.58 -17.54
C GLY A 214 -21.39 -12.72 -19.02
N ASP A 215 -21.16 -13.89 -19.61
CA ASP A 215 -21.31 -14.12 -21.06
C ASP A 215 -22.75 -14.38 -21.53
N ARG A 216 -23.74 -14.46 -20.62
CA ARG A 216 -25.13 -14.73 -21.03
C ARG A 216 -25.72 -13.51 -21.77
N ALA A 217 -26.73 -13.76 -22.61
CA ALA A 217 -27.39 -12.72 -23.39
C ALA A 217 -28.15 -11.68 -22.55
N ASP A 218 -28.57 -12.04 -21.33
CA ASP A 218 -29.26 -11.16 -20.37
C ASP A 218 -28.29 -10.38 -19.46
N GLN A 219 -26.98 -10.57 -19.60
CA GLN A 219 -25.96 -9.96 -18.77
C GLN A 219 -25.23 -8.80 -19.46
N VAL A 220 -24.62 -7.96 -18.65
CA VAL A 220 -23.75 -6.88 -19.12
C VAL A 220 -22.40 -7.47 -19.53
N HIS A 221 -22.06 -7.30 -20.80
CA HIS A 221 -20.72 -7.59 -21.34
C HIS A 221 -19.85 -6.35 -21.15
N GLY A 222 -18.96 -6.39 -20.17
CA GLY A 222 -18.12 -5.26 -19.82
C GLY A 222 -17.18 -5.59 -18.68
N VAL A 223 -16.18 -4.73 -18.51
CA VAL A 223 -15.12 -4.85 -17.50
C VAL A 223 -14.99 -3.55 -16.72
N PRO A 224 -14.32 -3.53 -15.56
CA PRO A 224 -14.09 -2.30 -14.81
C PRO A 224 -13.35 -1.26 -15.66
N GLY A 225 -13.78 0.00 -15.67
CA GLY A 225 -12.92 1.07 -16.16
C GLY A 225 -11.65 1.19 -15.31
N HIS A 226 -11.84 1.24 -13.98
CA HIS A 226 -10.78 1.29 -12.99
C HIS A 226 -10.77 -0.02 -12.17
N GLN A 227 -9.71 -0.81 -12.33
CA GLN A 227 -9.54 -2.15 -11.75
C GLN A 227 -9.35 -2.07 -10.23
N ILE A 228 -9.99 -2.98 -9.49
CA ILE A 228 -9.87 -3.22 -8.03
C ILE A 228 -10.94 -4.24 -7.59
N VAL A 229 -12.08 -4.30 -8.28
CA VAL A 229 -13.17 -5.24 -7.96
C VAL A 229 -12.71 -6.69 -8.07
N GLU A 230 -11.74 -6.96 -8.95
CA GLU A 230 -11.10 -8.25 -9.12
C GLU A 230 -10.44 -8.72 -7.80
N THR A 231 -9.64 -7.86 -7.15
CA THR A 231 -9.01 -8.20 -5.87
C THR A 231 -10.04 -8.26 -4.73
N GLY A 232 -11.04 -7.38 -4.74
CA GLY A 232 -12.14 -7.41 -3.78
C GLY A 232 -12.90 -8.74 -3.82
N LEU A 233 -13.31 -9.18 -5.01
CA LEU A 233 -14.02 -10.45 -5.22
C LEU A 233 -13.16 -11.65 -4.83
N VAL A 234 -11.85 -11.64 -5.09
CA VAL A 234 -10.93 -12.69 -4.62
C VAL A 234 -10.89 -12.73 -3.09
N LYS A 235 -10.71 -11.59 -2.42
CA LYS A 235 -10.72 -11.53 -0.94
C LYS A 235 -12.04 -12.03 -0.38
N LEU A 236 -13.16 -11.69 -1.01
CA LEU A 236 -14.48 -12.18 -0.59
C LEU A 236 -14.62 -13.69 -0.80
N TYR A 237 -14.11 -14.24 -1.90
CA TYR A 237 -14.02 -15.69 -2.11
C TYR A 237 -13.19 -16.37 -1.01
N GLN A 238 -12.06 -15.81 -0.60
CA GLN A 238 -11.21 -16.40 0.44
C GLN A 238 -11.91 -16.50 1.80
N VAL A 239 -12.85 -15.59 2.09
CA VAL A 239 -13.63 -15.59 3.34
C VAL A 239 -14.89 -16.45 3.23
N THR A 240 -15.52 -16.52 2.06
CA THR A 240 -16.84 -17.17 1.87
C THR A 240 -16.76 -18.55 1.25
N ASN A 241 -15.67 -18.86 0.56
CA ASN A 241 -15.49 -20.02 -0.33
C ASN A 241 -16.56 -20.10 -1.45
N ASN A 242 -17.22 -18.99 -1.79
CA ASN A 242 -18.18 -18.94 -2.90
C ASN A 242 -17.44 -18.72 -4.23
N LYS A 243 -17.30 -19.79 -5.02
CA LYS A 243 -16.54 -19.78 -6.29
C LYS A 243 -17.12 -18.80 -7.33
N ALA A 244 -18.39 -18.40 -7.22
CA ALA A 244 -18.97 -17.41 -8.13
C ALA A 244 -18.22 -16.07 -8.10
N TYR A 245 -17.69 -15.64 -6.94
CA TYR A 245 -16.91 -14.40 -6.85
C TYR A 245 -15.56 -14.52 -7.55
N LEU A 246 -14.87 -15.66 -7.39
CA LEU A 246 -13.61 -15.94 -8.10
C LEU A 246 -13.82 -16.02 -9.61
N ASN A 247 -14.89 -16.69 -10.04
CA ASN A 247 -15.24 -16.77 -11.47
C ASN A 247 -15.52 -15.39 -12.06
N LEU A 248 -16.22 -14.51 -11.33
CA LEU A 248 -16.48 -13.15 -11.79
C LEU A 248 -15.19 -12.30 -11.85
N ALA A 249 -14.30 -12.43 -10.85
CA ALA A 249 -13.00 -11.77 -10.88
C ALA A 249 -12.19 -12.18 -12.12
N LYS A 250 -12.17 -13.48 -12.43
CA LYS A 250 -11.51 -14.01 -13.63
C LYS A 250 -12.20 -13.56 -14.92
N TYR A 251 -13.54 -13.52 -14.96
CA TYR A 251 -14.30 -13.00 -16.11
C TYR A 251 -13.88 -11.57 -16.49
N PHE A 252 -13.74 -10.69 -15.50
CA PHE A 252 -13.32 -9.31 -15.76
C PHE A 252 -11.89 -9.21 -16.34
N LEU A 253 -10.98 -10.08 -15.90
CA LEU A 253 -9.62 -10.11 -16.41
C LEU A 253 -9.53 -10.77 -17.80
N ASP A 254 -10.23 -11.89 -18.01
CA ASP A 254 -10.22 -12.62 -19.28
C ASP A 254 -10.84 -11.81 -20.42
N ASN A 255 -11.83 -10.96 -20.11
CA ASN A 255 -12.49 -10.13 -21.11
C ASN A 255 -11.89 -8.73 -21.30
N ARG A 256 -10.96 -8.31 -20.44
CA ARG A 256 -10.20 -7.08 -20.66
C ARG A 256 -9.29 -7.24 -21.88
N GLY A 257 -9.36 -6.30 -22.81
CA GLY A 257 -8.67 -6.35 -24.10
C GLY A 257 -9.33 -7.26 -25.13
N ASN A 258 -10.56 -7.72 -24.89
CA ASN A 258 -11.32 -8.57 -25.82
C ASN A 258 -12.38 -7.75 -26.58
N PRO A 259 -12.14 -7.35 -27.84
CA PRO A 259 -13.09 -6.54 -28.62
C PRO A 259 -14.37 -7.29 -28.99
N LYS A 260 -14.44 -8.61 -28.77
CA LYS A 260 -15.68 -9.39 -28.96
C LYS A 260 -16.64 -9.28 -27.77
N ASN A 261 -16.15 -8.86 -26.60
CA ASN A 261 -16.95 -8.72 -25.39
C ASN A 261 -17.48 -7.28 -25.24
N HIS A 262 -16.62 -6.28 -25.43
CA HIS A 262 -17.01 -4.88 -25.28
C HIS A 262 -16.14 -3.94 -26.14
N THR A 263 -16.54 -2.68 -26.26
CA THR A 263 -15.73 -1.63 -26.89
C THR A 263 -14.55 -1.29 -26.00
N LEU A 264 -13.33 -1.50 -26.52
CA LEU A 264 -12.10 -1.31 -25.75
C LEU A 264 -11.88 0.14 -25.29
N TYR A 265 -11.42 0.29 -24.05
CA TYR A 265 -11.13 1.57 -23.40
C TYR A 265 -9.70 2.08 -23.66
N GLY A 266 -8.83 1.23 -24.23
CA GLY A 266 -7.46 1.56 -24.59
C GLY A 266 -6.46 1.48 -23.43
N ALA A 267 -5.21 1.89 -23.71
CA ALA A 267 -4.07 1.67 -22.83
C ALA A 267 -4.17 2.40 -21.48
N TYR A 268 -4.90 3.52 -21.39
CA TYR A 268 -5.13 4.24 -20.13
C TYR A 268 -5.71 3.33 -19.03
N SER A 269 -6.60 2.41 -19.41
CA SER A 269 -7.21 1.41 -18.52
C SER A 269 -6.68 -0.01 -18.77
N GLN A 270 -5.52 -0.14 -19.43
CA GLN A 270 -4.88 -1.41 -19.75
C GLN A 270 -5.81 -2.39 -20.48
N ASP A 271 -6.66 -1.86 -21.36
CA ASP A 271 -7.73 -2.58 -22.06
C ASP A 271 -7.54 -2.57 -23.59
N ASP A 272 -6.36 -2.21 -24.07
CA ASP A 272 -5.99 -2.22 -25.48
C ASP A 272 -5.69 -3.62 -26.02
N ILE A 273 -5.18 -4.52 -25.17
CA ILE A 273 -4.89 -5.92 -25.51
C ILE A 273 -5.17 -6.87 -24.33
N PRO A 274 -5.42 -8.17 -24.59
CA PRO A 274 -5.70 -9.14 -23.52
C PRO A 274 -4.63 -9.15 -22.43
N VAL A 275 -5.05 -9.24 -21.17
CA VAL A 275 -4.13 -9.09 -20.01
C VAL A 275 -2.97 -10.10 -20.03
N ILE A 276 -3.22 -11.33 -20.49
CA ILE A 276 -2.19 -12.38 -20.62
C ILE A 276 -1.17 -12.13 -21.75
N GLN A 277 -1.43 -11.15 -22.61
CA GLN A 277 -0.55 -10.74 -23.72
C GLN A 277 0.24 -9.47 -23.39
N GLN A 278 -0.09 -8.76 -22.31
CA GLN A 278 0.60 -7.55 -21.91
C GLN A 278 2.03 -7.86 -21.44
N LYS A 279 2.98 -7.01 -21.85
CA LYS A 279 4.42 -7.17 -21.55
C LYS A 279 5.06 -5.93 -20.93
N GLU A 280 4.38 -4.79 -20.98
CA GLU A 280 4.89 -3.53 -20.48
C GLU A 280 3.85 -2.82 -19.61
N ALA A 281 4.31 -2.14 -18.57
CA ALA A 281 3.43 -1.32 -17.74
C ALA A 281 3.11 -0.01 -18.48
N VAL A 282 1.82 0.23 -18.77
CA VAL A 282 1.33 1.34 -19.58
C VAL A 282 0.07 1.97 -18.97
N GLY A 283 -0.26 3.19 -19.39
CA GLY A 283 -1.45 3.89 -18.93
C GLY A 283 -1.40 4.28 -17.46
N HIS A 284 -2.58 4.53 -16.89
CA HIS A 284 -2.72 5.03 -15.53
C HIS A 284 -2.12 4.06 -14.50
N ALA A 285 -1.24 4.57 -13.63
CA ALA A 285 -0.38 3.71 -12.81
C ALA A 285 -1.15 2.89 -11.74
N VAL A 286 -2.17 3.46 -11.09
CA VAL A 286 -2.95 2.78 -10.04
C VAL A 286 -3.77 1.63 -10.60
N ARG A 287 -4.59 1.90 -11.62
CA ARG A 287 -5.33 0.93 -12.45
C ARG A 287 -4.47 -0.27 -12.82
N ALA A 288 -3.27 0.00 -13.35
CA ALA A 288 -2.32 -1.02 -13.73
C ALA A 288 -1.93 -1.92 -12.55
N VAL A 289 -1.39 -1.37 -11.45
CA VAL A 289 -0.92 -2.20 -10.33
C VAL A 289 -2.06 -2.87 -9.53
N TYR A 290 -3.26 -2.30 -9.51
CA TYR A 290 -4.45 -2.97 -8.96
C TYR A 290 -4.87 -4.15 -9.82
N MET A 291 -4.84 -3.99 -11.15
CA MET A 291 -5.08 -5.10 -12.08
C MET A 291 -4.02 -6.18 -11.96
N TYR A 292 -2.74 -5.81 -11.90
CA TYR A 292 -1.63 -6.77 -11.78
C TYR A 292 -1.71 -7.55 -10.47
N ALA A 293 -2.17 -6.93 -9.39
CA ALA A 293 -2.48 -7.63 -8.14
C ALA A 293 -3.60 -8.67 -8.35
N GLY A 294 -4.71 -8.31 -9.01
CA GLY A 294 -5.79 -9.25 -9.36
C GLY A 294 -5.35 -10.38 -10.29
N MET A 295 -4.51 -10.09 -11.29
CA MET A 295 -3.90 -11.09 -12.16
C MET A 295 -3.02 -12.07 -11.37
N THR A 296 -2.26 -11.57 -10.39
CA THR A 296 -1.40 -12.39 -9.53
C THR A 296 -2.23 -13.25 -8.58
N ASP A 297 -3.39 -12.75 -8.13
CA ASP A 297 -4.38 -13.53 -7.36
C ASP A 297 -4.90 -14.71 -8.20
N ILE A 298 -5.28 -14.51 -9.47
CA ILE A 298 -5.73 -15.58 -10.38
C ILE A 298 -4.60 -16.58 -10.67
N ALA A 299 -3.38 -16.10 -10.97
CA ALA A 299 -2.23 -16.96 -11.22
C ALA A 299 -1.99 -17.93 -10.05
N ALA A 300 -2.10 -17.45 -8.81
CA ALA A 300 -1.89 -18.27 -7.61
C ALA A 300 -3.06 -19.23 -7.35
N LEU A 301 -4.30 -18.77 -7.46
CA LEU A 301 -5.49 -19.54 -7.08
C LEU A 301 -5.86 -20.64 -8.08
N GLU A 302 -5.69 -20.37 -9.38
CA GLU A 302 -6.03 -21.31 -10.46
C GLU A 302 -4.78 -21.99 -11.05
N ASN A 303 -3.58 -21.68 -10.54
CA ASN A 303 -2.30 -22.17 -11.07
C ASN A 303 -2.16 -21.90 -12.58
N ASP A 304 -2.58 -20.71 -13.00
CA ASP A 304 -2.66 -20.32 -14.41
C ASP A 304 -1.32 -19.71 -14.88
N ALA A 305 -0.59 -20.48 -15.68
CA ALA A 305 0.73 -20.08 -16.18
C ALA A 305 0.69 -18.88 -17.14
N ALA A 306 -0.43 -18.64 -17.85
CA ALA A 306 -0.52 -17.50 -18.76
C ALA A 306 -0.57 -16.19 -17.97
N TYR A 307 -1.37 -16.16 -16.90
CA TYR A 307 -1.38 -15.05 -15.94
C TYR A 307 -0.02 -14.88 -15.26
N GLY A 308 0.58 -15.99 -14.80
CA GLY A 308 1.91 -15.99 -14.18
C GLY A 308 3.01 -15.39 -15.09
N ASN A 309 3.02 -15.75 -16.37
CA ASN A 309 3.99 -15.23 -17.33
C ASN A 309 3.76 -13.73 -17.61
N ALA A 310 2.52 -13.29 -17.74
CA ALA A 310 2.18 -11.89 -17.97
C ALA A 310 2.62 -11.01 -16.80
N VAL A 311 2.28 -11.37 -15.55
CA VAL A 311 2.68 -10.58 -14.38
C VAL A 311 4.19 -10.53 -14.20
N ASN A 312 4.91 -11.60 -14.57
CA ASN A 312 6.38 -11.58 -14.57
C ASN A 312 6.94 -10.59 -15.60
N HIS A 313 6.46 -10.60 -16.85
CA HIS A 313 6.91 -9.64 -17.86
C HIS A 313 6.61 -8.19 -17.44
N LEU A 314 5.41 -7.93 -16.95
CA LEU A 314 4.97 -6.62 -16.47
C LEU A 314 5.87 -6.13 -15.33
N TRP A 315 6.14 -6.99 -14.35
CA TRP A 315 6.99 -6.63 -13.20
C TRP A 315 8.42 -6.35 -13.64
N THR A 316 8.99 -7.20 -14.49
CA THR A 316 10.33 -6.99 -15.04
C THR A 316 10.43 -5.71 -15.87
N ASN A 317 9.41 -5.36 -16.65
CA ASN A 317 9.37 -4.08 -17.35
C ASN A 317 9.36 -2.90 -16.36
N MET A 318 8.44 -2.93 -15.39
CA MET A 318 8.28 -1.84 -14.42
C MET A 318 9.55 -1.60 -13.61
N VAL A 319 10.14 -2.64 -13.01
CA VAL A 319 11.30 -2.50 -12.11
C VAL A 319 12.55 -2.09 -12.88
N ASN A 320 12.78 -2.64 -14.08
CA ASN A 320 14.02 -2.37 -14.83
C ASN A 320 13.96 -1.09 -15.67
N LYS A 321 12.77 -0.50 -15.89
CA LYS A 321 12.64 0.61 -16.86
C LYS A 321 11.75 1.77 -16.41
N LYS A 322 10.87 1.58 -15.41
CA LYS A 322 9.80 2.56 -15.10
C LYS A 322 9.59 2.84 -13.60
N THR A 323 10.49 2.38 -12.74
CA THR A 323 10.42 2.62 -11.28
C THR A 323 11.41 3.69 -10.89
N TYR A 324 10.95 4.71 -10.17
CA TYR A 324 11.83 5.75 -9.63
C TYR A 324 12.68 5.22 -8.46
N ILE A 325 13.81 5.86 -8.18
CA ILE A 325 14.70 5.49 -7.06
C ILE A 325 13.98 5.50 -5.71
N THR A 326 12.93 6.31 -5.56
CA THR A 326 12.07 6.36 -4.36
C THR A 326 11.05 5.21 -4.28
N GLY A 327 11.05 4.29 -5.25
CA GLY A 327 10.02 3.25 -5.39
C GLY A 327 8.67 3.77 -5.89
N GLY A 328 8.62 5.03 -6.34
CA GLY A 328 7.45 5.62 -7.01
C GLY A 328 7.29 5.10 -8.44
N ILE A 329 6.05 5.12 -8.93
CA ILE A 329 5.69 4.73 -10.31
C ILE A 329 4.67 5.72 -10.90
N GLY A 330 4.76 5.94 -12.21
CA GLY A 330 3.97 6.94 -12.94
C GLY A 330 4.79 8.20 -13.22
N ALA A 331 5.14 8.42 -14.49
CA ALA A 331 6.01 9.51 -14.90
C ALA A 331 5.24 10.75 -15.37
N LYS A 332 3.99 10.58 -15.81
CA LYS A 332 3.23 11.62 -16.53
C LYS A 332 2.06 12.12 -15.71
N HIS A 333 1.92 13.45 -15.63
CA HIS A 333 0.70 14.09 -15.15
C HIS A 333 -0.49 13.79 -16.05
N ASP A 334 -0.27 13.81 -17.37
CA ASP A 334 -1.27 13.37 -18.32
C ASP A 334 -1.57 11.88 -18.13
N GLY A 335 -2.84 11.55 -17.96
CA GLY A 335 -3.30 10.21 -17.62
C GLY A 335 -2.83 9.64 -16.28
N GLU A 336 -2.05 10.39 -15.48
CA GLU A 336 -1.44 9.89 -14.23
C GLU A 336 -0.69 8.56 -14.47
N ALA A 337 0.08 8.55 -15.56
CA ALA A 337 0.42 7.34 -16.28
C ALA A 337 1.90 6.96 -16.20
N PHE A 338 2.17 5.69 -16.45
CA PHE A 338 3.50 5.25 -16.85
C PHE A 338 3.97 6.01 -18.10
N GLY A 339 5.24 6.40 -18.10
CA GLY A 339 5.92 6.89 -19.28
C GLY A 339 6.42 5.77 -20.19
N GLU A 340 7.17 6.15 -21.21
CA GLU A 340 7.98 5.25 -22.00
C GLU A 340 9.07 4.59 -21.15
N ASN A 341 9.65 3.52 -21.67
CA ASN A 341 10.80 2.88 -21.01
C ASN A 341 11.94 3.89 -20.80
N TYR A 342 12.43 4.00 -19.57
CA TYR A 342 13.48 4.94 -19.14
C TYR A 342 13.06 6.44 -19.13
N GLU A 343 11.77 6.74 -19.33
CA GLU A 343 11.21 8.08 -19.13
C GLU A 343 10.93 8.32 -17.64
N LEU A 344 11.90 8.92 -16.94
CA LEU A 344 11.81 9.18 -15.49
C LEU A 344 12.19 10.65 -15.18
N PRO A 345 11.40 11.65 -15.61
CA PRO A 345 11.65 13.05 -15.27
C PRO A 345 11.52 13.29 -13.76
N ASN A 346 12.30 14.21 -13.19
CA ASN A 346 12.31 14.45 -11.73
C ASN A 346 11.31 15.52 -11.28
N LEU A 347 11.31 16.69 -11.94
CA LEU A 347 10.47 17.83 -11.59
C LEU A 347 8.98 17.56 -11.89
N THR A 348 8.71 16.89 -13.00
CA THR A 348 7.36 16.58 -13.48
C THR A 348 6.94 15.13 -13.19
N ALA A 349 7.67 14.44 -12.30
CA ALA A 349 7.33 13.07 -11.91
C ALA A 349 5.94 13.04 -11.26
N TYR A 350 5.07 12.11 -11.70
CA TYR A 350 3.77 11.96 -11.08
C TYR A 350 3.89 11.18 -9.76
N ASN A 351 4.33 9.92 -9.80
CA ASN A 351 4.58 9.10 -8.61
C ASN A 351 3.45 9.20 -7.58
N GLU A 352 2.24 8.86 -8.00
CA GLU A 352 1.07 8.98 -7.13
C GLU A 352 1.24 8.11 -5.86
N THR A 353 0.88 8.64 -4.69
CA THR A 353 0.93 7.86 -3.44
C THR A 353 0.07 6.59 -3.53
N CYS A 354 -1.10 6.64 -4.19
CA CYS A 354 -1.91 5.45 -4.45
C CYS A 354 -1.17 4.40 -5.29
N ALA A 355 -0.36 4.82 -6.25
CA ALA A 355 0.38 3.91 -7.10
C ALA A 355 1.52 3.24 -6.33
N ALA A 356 2.18 3.95 -5.41
CA ALA A 356 3.13 3.36 -4.47
C ALA A 356 2.47 2.29 -3.56
N ILE A 357 1.26 2.54 -3.06
CA ILE A 357 0.49 1.57 -2.27
C ILE A 357 0.12 0.33 -3.12
N GLY A 358 -0.39 0.55 -4.32
CA GLY A 358 -0.71 -0.54 -5.25
C GLY A 358 0.51 -1.36 -5.65
N ASN A 359 1.68 -0.71 -5.81
CA ASN A 359 2.96 -1.38 -6.04
C ASN A 359 3.33 -2.31 -4.87
N VAL A 360 3.12 -1.89 -3.62
CA VAL A 360 3.32 -2.75 -2.45
C VAL A 360 2.36 -3.95 -2.47
N TYR A 361 1.08 -3.74 -2.77
CA TYR A 361 0.10 -4.81 -2.85
C TYR A 361 0.43 -5.87 -3.90
N TRP A 362 0.97 -5.44 -5.04
CA TRP A 362 1.35 -6.35 -6.11
C TRP A 362 2.63 -7.13 -5.78
N ASN A 363 3.68 -6.45 -5.34
CA ASN A 363 4.94 -7.09 -4.94
C ASN A 363 4.73 -8.10 -3.80
N HIS A 364 3.87 -7.79 -2.83
CA HIS A 364 3.58 -8.72 -1.73
C HIS A 364 2.96 -10.03 -2.23
N ARG A 365 2.08 -9.97 -3.25
CA ARG A 365 1.50 -11.16 -3.88
C ARG A 365 2.53 -11.97 -4.65
N LEU A 366 3.43 -11.31 -5.40
CA LEU A 366 4.50 -12.00 -6.12
C LEU A 366 5.49 -12.70 -5.17
N HIS A 367 5.81 -12.08 -4.03
CA HIS A 367 6.54 -12.75 -2.96
C HIS A 367 5.77 -13.98 -2.45
N ASN A 368 4.47 -13.88 -2.24
CA ASN A 368 3.67 -14.97 -1.69
C ASN A 368 3.54 -16.19 -2.63
N ILE A 369 3.86 -16.04 -3.92
CA ILE A 369 4.02 -17.15 -4.88
C ILE A 369 5.42 -17.74 -4.80
N SER A 370 6.45 -16.90 -4.86
CA SER A 370 7.81 -17.28 -5.23
C SER A 370 8.79 -17.42 -4.06
N GLY A 371 8.53 -16.70 -2.96
CA GLY A 371 9.46 -16.50 -1.84
C GLY A 371 10.76 -15.80 -2.21
N ASN A 372 10.80 -15.00 -3.30
CA ASN A 372 11.95 -14.18 -3.68
C ASN A 372 11.95 -12.84 -2.93
N SER A 373 13.08 -12.44 -2.33
CA SER A 373 13.19 -11.19 -1.58
C SER A 373 13.16 -9.95 -2.45
N ASP A 374 13.45 -10.06 -3.75
CA ASP A 374 13.48 -8.92 -4.67
C ASP A 374 12.18 -8.09 -4.63
N TYR A 375 11.04 -8.76 -4.46
CA TYR A 375 9.76 -8.09 -4.26
C TYR A 375 9.70 -7.29 -2.97
N PHE A 376 10.31 -7.79 -1.89
CA PHE A 376 10.42 -7.06 -0.63
C PHE A 376 11.45 -5.94 -0.66
N ASP A 377 12.45 -6.01 -1.55
CA ASP A 377 13.36 -4.89 -1.79
C ASP A 377 12.61 -3.72 -2.46
N VAL A 378 11.70 -4.01 -3.40
CA VAL A 378 10.79 -3.00 -3.97
C VAL A 378 9.80 -2.48 -2.93
N ILE A 379 9.21 -3.36 -2.10
CA ILE A 379 8.29 -2.94 -1.02
C ILE A 379 9.01 -2.02 -0.03
N GLU A 380 10.18 -2.41 0.48
CA GLU A 380 10.97 -1.60 1.41
C GLU A 380 11.32 -0.24 0.79
N ARG A 381 11.72 -0.22 -0.49
CA ARG A 381 11.99 1.02 -1.20
C ARG A 381 10.78 1.95 -1.22
N SER A 382 9.61 1.46 -1.64
CA SER A 382 8.39 2.28 -1.69
C SER A 382 7.96 2.72 -0.29
N LEU A 383 7.95 1.80 0.69
CA LEU A 383 7.48 2.04 2.06
C LEU A 383 8.22 3.19 2.73
N TYR A 384 9.55 3.17 2.70
CA TYR A 384 10.37 4.14 3.44
C TYR A 384 10.62 5.46 2.66
N ASN A 385 10.16 5.55 1.40
CA ASN A 385 10.42 6.69 0.53
C ASN A 385 9.12 7.22 -0.09
N GLY A 386 8.80 6.82 -1.32
CA GLY A 386 7.71 7.39 -2.14
C GLY A 386 6.30 7.19 -1.59
N LEU A 387 6.10 6.29 -0.62
CA LEU A 387 4.82 6.09 0.03
C LEU A 387 4.62 7.06 1.20
N ILE A 388 5.51 7.03 2.19
CA ILE A 388 5.36 7.86 3.39
C ILE A 388 5.71 9.34 3.14
N SER A 389 6.40 9.67 2.04
CA SER A 389 6.48 11.06 1.56
C SER A 389 5.09 11.66 1.33
N GLY A 390 4.10 10.81 1.03
CA GLY A 390 2.70 11.17 0.84
C GLY A 390 2.03 11.84 2.05
N LEU A 391 2.58 11.70 3.27
CA LEU A 391 1.98 12.19 4.51
C LEU A 391 2.91 13.19 5.21
N SER A 392 2.39 14.34 5.63
CA SER A 392 3.12 15.29 6.47
C SER A 392 3.39 14.72 7.86
N LEU A 393 4.41 15.28 8.53
CA LEU A 393 4.74 14.90 9.91
C LEU A 393 3.64 15.30 10.90
N ASP A 394 2.78 16.27 10.60
CA ASP A 394 1.60 16.54 11.47
C ASP A 394 0.41 15.61 11.20
N GLY A 395 0.45 14.81 10.13
CA GLY A 395 -0.58 13.86 9.73
C GLY A 395 -1.83 14.47 9.09
N LYS A 396 -1.78 15.75 8.67
CA LYS A 396 -2.94 16.52 8.17
C LYS A 396 -2.77 17.09 6.76
N LYS A 397 -1.62 16.89 6.13
CA LYS A 397 -1.36 17.32 4.75
C LYS A 397 -0.78 16.17 3.94
N PHE A 398 -1.10 16.17 2.66
CA PHE A 398 -0.84 15.05 1.77
C PHE A 398 -0.22 15.50 0.45
N PHE A 399 0.65 14.66 -0.09
CA PHE A 399 0.95 14.68 -1.51
C PHE A 399 -0.02 13.77 -2.25
N TYR A 400 -0.40 14.21 -3.45
CA TYR A 400 -1.01 13.34 -4.44
C TYR A 400 0.11 12.83 -5.36
N PRO A 401 0.75 13.67 -6.21
CA PRO A 401 2.05 13.36 -6.82
C PRO A 401 3.25 13.52 -5.87
N ASN A 402 4.30 12.69 -6.05
CA ASN A 402 5.54 12.71 -5.27
C ASN A 402 6.76 12.97 -6.17
N ALA A 403 7.05 14.26 -6.42
CA ALA A 403 8.16 14.68 -7.27
C ALA A 403 9.55 14.35 -6.66
N LEU A 404 10.56 14.21 -7.51
CA LEU A 404 11.97 14.02 -7.09
C LEU A 404 12.79 15.33 -7.18
N GLU A 405 12.18 16.37 -7.72
CA GLU A 405 12.73 17.71 -7.80
C GLU A 405 11.60 18.74 -7.61
N SER A 406 11.90 19.83 -6.91
CA SER A 406 11.04 20.99 -6.75
C SER A 406 11.90 22.23 -7.01
N ASP A 407 11.42 23.12 -7.86
CA ASP A 407 11.96 24.47 -8.06
C ASP A 407 11.27 25.52 -7.16
N GLY A 408 10.28 25.11 -6.37
CA GLY A 408 9.43 25.98 -5.56
C GLY A 408 8.35 26.73 -6.35
N VAL A 409 8.24 26.51 -7.67
CA VAL A 409 7.37 27.27 -8.59
C VAL A 409 6.39 26.35 -9.32
N TYR A 410 6.85 25.19 -9.80
CA TYR A 410 6.01 24.23 -10.49
C TYR A 410 5.01 23.58 -9.52
N LYS A 411 3.73 23.82 -9.79
CA LYS A 411 2.60 23.37 -8.97
C LYS A 411 2.22 21.92 -9.23
N PHE A 412 3.18 21.01 -9.05
CA PHE A 412 3.02 19.58 -9.36
C PHE A 412 1.89 18.93 -8.53
N ASN A 413 1.67 19.36 -7.30
CA ASN A 413 0.70 18.73 -6.41
C ASN A 413 -0.69 19.34 -6.59
N ARG A 414 -1.34 19.11 -7.73
CA ARG A 414 -2.74 19.53 -8.00
C ARG A 414 -2.96 21.04 -7.72
N GLY A 415 -2.07 21.90 -8.22
CA GLY A 415 -2.19 23.36 -8.08
C GLY A 415 -1.33 23.97 -6.97
N GLU A 416 -0.59 23.16 -6.22
CA GLU A 416 0.33 23.60 -5.16
C GLU A 416 1.75 23.01 -5.32
N CYS A 417 2.75 23.68 -4.76
CA CYS A 417 4.16 23.23 -4.74
C CYS A 417 4.52 22.39 -3.51
N THR A 418 3.56 22.15 -2.61
CA THR A 418 3.74 21.46 -1.33
C THR A 418 2.53 20.60 -1.01
N ARG A 419 2.57 19.86 0.12
CA ARG A 419 1.45 19.05 0.59
C ARG A 419 0.22 19.92 0.85
N GLN A 420 -0.94 19.42 0.45
CA GLN A 420 -2.24 20.07 0.64
C GLN A 420 -3.02 19.39 1.75
N SER A 421 -3.96 20.11 2.36
CA SER A 421 -4.79 19.55 3.42
C SER A 421 -5.76 18.48 2.93
N TRP A 422 -6.34 18.67 1.74
CA TRP A 422 -7.29 17.75 1.11
C TRP A 422 -7.39 18.01 -0.39
N PHE A 423 -8.18 17.21 -1.11
CA PHE A 423 -8.39 17.32 -2.56
C PHE A 423 -9.82 16.92 -2.94
N ASP A 424 -10.38 17.50 -4.00
CA ASP A 424 -11.65 17.05 -4.57
C ASP A 424 -11.62 15.55 -4.94
N CYS A 425 -10.49 15.08 -5.49
CA CYS A 425 -10.16 13.66 -5.63
C CYS A 425 -9.29 13.22 -4.44
N SER A 426 -9.93 12.73 -3.38
CA SER A 426 -9.24 12.44 -2.10
C SER A 426 -8.67 11.01 -2.00
N CYS A 427 -8.35 10.40 -3.15
CA CYS A 427 -7.87 9.02 -3.21
C CYS A 427 -6.60 8.80 -2.37
N CYS A 428 -5.59 9.68 -2.49
CA CYS A 428 -4.30 9.54 -1.81
C CYS A 428 -4.42 9.62 -0.27
N PRO A 429 -5.05 10.66 0.31
CA PRO A 429 -5.27 10.73 1.76
C PRO A 429 -5.94 9.47 2.34
N THR A 430 -7.04 9.04 1.73
CA THR A 430 -7.80 7.88 2.23
C THR A 430 -7.09 6.55 1.98
N ASN A 431 -6.28 6.45 0.92
CA ASN A 431 -5.46 5.25 0.67
C ASN A 431 -4.32 5.11 1.70
N LEU A 432 -3.67 6.21 2.09
CA LEU A 432 -2.69 6.23 3.18
C LEU A 432 -3.31 5.77 4.50
N ILE A 433 -4.53 6.25 4.81
CA ILE A 433 -5.28 5.89 6.01
C ILE A 433 -5.51 4.37 6.08
N ARG A 434 -5.92 3.74 4.97
CA ARG A 434 -6.12 2.28 4.98
C ARG A 434 -4.83 1.49 5.05
N PHE A 435 -3.76 2.01 4.44
CA PHE A 435 -2.54 1.25 4.22
C PHE A 435 -1.58 1.29 5.43
N ILE A 436 -1.29 2.46 5.98
CA ILE A 436 -0.26 2.61 7.04
C ILE A 436 -0.51 1.68 8.24
N PRO A 437 -1.75 1.58 8.79
CA PRO A 437 -2.02 0.66 9.89
C PRO A 437 -1.86 -0.82 9.54
N SER A 438 -1.79 -1.18 8.25
CA SER A 438 -1.63 -2.56 7.77
C SER A 438 -0.16 -3.02 7.66
N ILE A 439 0.81 -2.09 7.73
CA ILE A 439 2.25 -2.37 7.58
C ILE A 439 2.76 -3.52 8.47
N PRO A 440 2.32 -3.69 9.73
CA PRO A 440 2.80 -4.81 10.54
C PRO A 440 2.51 -6.20 9.94
N GLY A 441 1.50 -6.31 9.05
CA GLY A 441 1.21 -7.52 8.29
C GLY A 441 2.24 -7.88 7.21
N LEU A 442 3.18 -6.98 6.90
CA LEU A 442 4.27 -7.19 5.94
C LEU A 442 5.57 -7.67 6.61
N ILE A 443 5.66 -7.65 7.94
CA ILE A 443 6.91 -7.96 8.67
C ILE A 443 7.29 -9.43 8.52
N TYR A 444 6.30 -10.33 8.61
CA TYR A 444 6.51 -11.77 8.55
C TYR A 444 5.58 -12.45 7.57
N SER A 445 6.10 -13.45 6.88
CA SER A 445 5.31 -14.44 6.14
C SER A 445 5.66 -15.85 6.60
N LYS A 446 4.83 -16.84 6.28
CA LYS A 446 5.06 -18.23 6.66
C LYS A 446 4.57 -19.22 5.62
N SER A 447 5.19 -20.40 5.61
CA SER A 447 4.73 -21.58 4.89
C SER A 447 5.10 -22.83 5.68
N LYS A 448 4.12 -23.65 6.09
CA LYS A 448 4.33 -24.85 6.92
C LYS A 448 5.26 -24.61 8.12
N ASP A 449 6.52 -25.06 8.03
CA ASP A 449 7.59 -24.92 9.03
C ASP A 449 8.66 -23.86 8.67
N VAL A 450 8.33 -22.93 7.78
CA VAL A 450 9.22 -21.84 7.34
C VAL A 450 8.63 -20.51 7.79
N LEU A 451 9.42 -19.74 8.52
CA LEU A 451 9.16 -18.34 8.85
C LEU A 451 10.05 -17.43 8.00
N TYR A 452 9.45 -16.50 7.27
CA TYR A 452 10.13 -15.44 6.55
C TYR A 452 10.10 -14.18 7.40
N VAL A 453 11.26 -13.58 7.63
CA VAL A 453 11.42 -12.24 8.23
C VAL A 453 11.74 -11.28 7.09
N ASN A 454 10.75 -10.48 6.73
CA ASN A 454 10.78 -9.66 5.52
C ASN A 454 11.08 -8.20 5.80
N LEU A 455 10.55 -7.62 6.88
CA LEU A 455 10.87 -6.24 7.29
C LEU A 455 11.49 -6.22 8.68
N TYR A 456 12.36 -5.23 8.90
CA TYR A 456 13.09 -5.04 10.13
C TYR A 456 12.55 -3.85 10.90
N THR A 457 11.97 -4.13 12.06
CA THR A 457 11.37 -3.15 12.97
C THR A 457 11.26 -3.80 14.35
N SER A 458 11.46 -3.03 15.43
CA SER A 458 11.27 -3.57 16.78
C SER A 458 9.81 -3.99 16.97
N ASN A 459 9.59 -5.25 17.32
CA ASN A 459 8.25 -5.82 17.46
C ASN A 459 8.26 -7.10 18.30
N THR A 460 7.09 -7.53 18.73
CA THR A 460 6.84 -8.88 19.23
C THR A 460 5.75 -9.54 18.38
N ALA A 461 5.92 -10.82 18.05
CA ALA A 461 4.94 -11.54 17.26
C ALA A 461 4.70 -12.97 17.74
N LYS A 462 3.45 -13.42 17.60
CA LYS A 462 3.01 -14.80 17.88
C LYS A 462 2.75 -15.52 16.56
N ILE A 463 3.46 -16.61 16.32
CA ILE A 463 3.44 -17.30 15.03
C ILE A 463 3.11 -18.76 15.25
N THR A 464 2.19 -19.27 14.44
CA THR A 464 1.86 -20.71 14.36
C THR A 464 2.44 -21.26 13.08
N LEU A 465 3.40 -22.17 13.22
CA LEU A 465 3.91 -23.08 12.19
C LEU A 465 3.31 -24.48 12.41
N ASP A 466 3.43 -25.39 11.45
CA ASP A 466 2.83 -26.73 11.54
C ASP A 466 3.38 -27.52 12.73
N LYS A 467 4.70 -27.46 12.96
CA LYS A 467 5.36 -28.16 14.08
C LYS A 467 5.28 -27.42 15.42
N THR A 468 5.09 -26.10 15.43
CA THR A 468 5.24 -25.33 16.68
C THR A 468 4.53 -23.99 16.67
N ASN A 469 4.11 -23.57 17.87
CA ASN A 469 3.79 -22.16 18.14
C ASN A 469 5.02 -21.50 18.73
N LEU A 470 5.38 -20.31 18.23
CA LEU A 470 6.51 -19.55 18.72
C LEU A 470 6.16 -18.08 18.94
N GLU A 471 6.87 -17.48 19.89
CA GLU A 471 7.02 -16.04 19.99
C GLU A 471 8.36 -15.64 19.36
N ILE A 472 8.35 -14.56 18.58
CA ILE A 472 9.56 -13.93 18.06
C ILE A 472 9.55 -12.46 18.46
N ALA A 473 10.71 -11.94 18.86
CA ALA A 473 10.88 -10.52 19.16
C ALA A 473 12.04 -9.95 18.36
N GLN A 474 11.82 -8.83 17.68
CA GLN A 474 12.88 -8.03 17.05
C GLN A 474 13.20 -6.82 17.93
N GLN A 475 14.49 -6.50 18.03
CA GLN A 475 14.99 -5.26 18.63
C GLN A 475 16.03 -4.65 17.69
N THR A 476 15.79 -3.41 17.26
CA THR A 476 16.62 -2.68 16.29
C THR A 476 16.26 -1.18 16.30
N ASN A 477 17.18 -0.31 15.87
CA ASN A 477 16.83 1.07 15.50
C ASN A 477 16.74 1.27 13.98
N TYR A 478 16.57 0.19 13.21
CA TYR A 478 16.22 0.26 11.79
C TYR A 478 15.07 1.28 11.57
N PRO A 479 15.15 2.19 10.59
CA PRO A 479 16.11 2.23 9.47
C PRO A 479 17.40 3.02 9.74
N TRP A 480 17.70 3.40 10.98
CA TRP A 480 18.82 4.29 11.32
C TRP A 480 20.14 3.56 11.59
N ASP A 481 20.09 2.27 11.90
CA ASP A 481 21.25 1.40 12.01
C ASP A 481 20.94 -0.01 11.45
N GLY A 482 22.00 -0.75 11.12
CA GLY A 482 21.93 -2.07 10.48
C GLY A 482 21.81 -3.25 11.44
N LYS A 483 21.79 -3.02 12.76
CA LYS A 483 21.84 -4.11 13.75
C LYS A 483 20.42 -4.55 14.11
N VAL A 484 20.13 -5.83 13.89
CA VAL A 484 18.84 -6.44 14.21
C VAL A 484 19.05 -7.65 15.10
N ALA A 485 18.50 -7.60 16.32
CA ALA A 485 18.49 -8.74 17.23
C ALA A 485 17.10 -9.40 17.22
N LEU A 486 17.06 -10.68 16.87
CA LEU A 486 15.87 -11.53 16.96
C LEU A 486 15.99 -12.49 18.13
N THR A 487 14.97 -12.56 18.98
CA THR A 487 14.83 -13.59 20.02
C THR A 487 13.76 -14.58 19.61
N VAL A 488 14.14 -15.84 19.47
CA VAL A 488 13.27 -16.94 19.01
C VAL A 488 12.84 -17.76 20.23
N SER A 489 11.53 -17.90 20.43
CA SER A 489 10.95 -18.54 21.61
C SER A 489 9.83 -19.52 21.24
N PRO A 490 10.17 -20.73 20.75
CA PRO A 490 9.16 -21.75 20.50
C PRO A 490 8.60 -22.29 21.83
N LYS A 491 7.34 -22.71 21.83
CA LYS A 491 6.66 -23.26 23.02
C LYS A 491 7.34 -24.52 23.56
N LYS A 492 7.90 -25.31 22.66
CA LYS A 492 8.76 -26.48 22.94
C LYS A 492 9.90 -26.48 21.94
N GLU A 493 11.03 -27.08 22.29
CA GLU A 493 12.13 -27.28 21.34
C GLU A 493 11.60 -27.97 20.08
N SER A 494 11.80 -27.33 18.93
CA SER A 494 11.20 -27.74 17.65
C SER A 494 12.15 -27.41 16.51
N GLU A 495 12.21 -28.27 15.50
CA GLU A 495 12.95 -27.99 14.27
C GLU A 495 12.07 -27.24 13.27
N PHE A 496 12.52 -26.08 12.82
CA PHE A 496 11.89 -25.29 11.77
C PHE A 496 12.91 -24.34 11.12
N THR A 497 12.51 -23.74 10.00
CA THR A 497 13.36 -22.86 9.21
C THR A 497 12.99 -21.39 9.46
N ILE A 498 14.01 -20.55 9.67
CA ILE A 498 13.87 -19.09 9.62
C ILE A 498 14.64 -18.59 8.39
N LYS A 499 13.95 -17.87 7.50
CA LYS A 499 14.51 -17.15 6.36
C LYS A 499 14.59 -15.66 6.71
N LEU A 500 15.80 -15.10 6.75
CA LEU A 500 16.04 -13.69 7.07
C LEU A 500 16.41 -12.94 5.80
N ARG A 501 15.63 -11.95 5.38
CA ARG A 501 15.92 -11.20 4.14
C ARG A 501 17.25 -10.46 4.26
N ILE A 502 18.10 -10.54 3.25
CA ILE A 502 19.22 -9.62 3.06
C ILE A 502 18.76 -8.54 2.08
N PRO A 503 18.55 -7.30 2.52
CA PRO A 503 18.10 -6.25 1.61
C PRO A 503 19.05 -6.08 0.42
N SER A 504 18.51 -5.76 -0.77
CA SER A 504 19.32 -5.52 -1.98
C SER A 504 20.50 -4.57 -1.71
N TRP A 505 20.25 -3.48 -0.98
CA TRP A 505 21.27 -2.47 -0.69
C TRP A 505 22.43 -3.02 0.15
N ALA A 506 22.19 -4.03 0.99
CA ALA A 506 23.21 -4.76 1.74
C ALA A 506 23.91 -5.86 0.90
N ARG A 507 23.38 -6.16 -0.30
CA ARG A 507 23.93 -7.07 -1.32
C ARG A 507 24.62 -6.34 -2.48
N ASN A 508 24.91 -5.04 -2.34
CA ASN A 508 25.45 -4.18 -3.41
C ASN A 508 24.53 -4.07 -4.65
N GLN A 509 23.21 -4.14 -4.46
CA GLN A 509 22.22 -3.88 -5.48
C GLN A 509 21.26 -2.78 -5.03
N VAL A 510 20.96 -1.82 -5.89
CA VAL A 510 20.03 -0.72 -5.53
C VAL A 510 18.61 -1.26 -5.48
N LEU A 511 18.12 -1.75 -6.62
CA LEU A 511 16.88 -2.47 -6.80
C LEU A 511 17.16 -3.67 -7.71
N PRO A 512 16.25 -4.65 -7.82
CA PRO A 512 16.40 -5.72 -8.81
C PRO A 512 16.59 -5.13 -10.22
N GLY A 513 17.46 -5.75 -11.03
CA GLY A 513 17.74 -5.30 -12.40
C GLY A 513 18.89 -4.30 -12.54
N ASP A 514 18.89 -3.56 -13.66
CA ASP A 514 19.99 -2.70 -14.10
C ASP A 514 19.58 -1.22 -14.29
N LEU A 515 18.41 -0.83 -13.77
CA LEU A 515 17.95 0.56 -13.83
C LEU A 515 18.82 1.49 -12.98
N TYR A 516 19.34 0.96 -11.86
CA TYR A 516 20.17 1.70 -10.92
C TYR A 516 21.35 0.85 -10.46
N THR A 517 22.52 1.46 -10.33
CA THR A 517 23.73 0.83 -9.81
C THR A 517 24.40 1.72 -8.78
N TYR A 518 25.22 1.15 -7.91
CA TYR A 518 26.08 1.95 -7.04
C TYR A 518 27.33 2.40 -7.79
N ALA A 519 27.75 3.65 -7.57
CA ALA A 519 29.01 4.17 -8.11
C ALA A 519 30.24 3.40 -7.58
N THR A 520 30.13 2.87 -6.36
CA THR A 520 31.17 2.06 -5.72
C THR A 520 30.55 0.80 -5.12
N THR A 521 31.33 -0.28 -5.08
CA THR A 521 30.91 -1.55 -4.46
C THR A 521 31.48 -1.62 -3.04
N SER A 522 30.62 -1.88 -2.06
CA SER A 522 31.08 -2.11 -0.68
C SER A 522 31.68 -3.51 -0.55
N THR A 523 32.80 -3.61 0.16
CA THR A 523 33.40 -4.90 0.53
C THR A 523 32.81 -5.47 1.81
N ALA A 524 32.12 -4.64 2.60
CA ALA A 524 31.47 -5.05 3.83
C ALA A 524 30.28 -5.97 3.50
N LYS A 525 30.13 -7.03 4.28
CA LYS A 525 29.06 -8.03 4.12
C LYS A 525 28.19 -8.07 5.35
N THR A 526 26.95 -8.49 5.16
CA THR A 526 26.06 -8.79 6.28
C THR A 526 26.70 -9.87 7.16
N THR A 527 26.69 -9.67 8.47
CA THR A 527 27.16 -10.68 9.42
C THR A 527 25.99 -11.25 10.20
N VAL A 528 26.11 -12.53 10.59
CA VAL A 528 25.10 -13.24 11.36
C VAL A 528 25.77 -13.93 12.53
N THR A 529 25.18 -13.79 13.71
CA THR A 529 25.54 -14.62 14.86
C THR A 529 24.31 -15.33 15.42
N ILE A 530 24.50 -16.56 15.91
CA ILE A 530 23.49 -17.30 16.66
C ILE A 530 24.05 -17.60 18.04
N ASN A 531 23.39 -17.08 19.08
CA ASN A 531 23.85 -17.14 20.47
C ASN A 531 25.31 -16.67 20.63
N GLY A 532 25.69 -15.60 19.93
CA GLY A 532 27.02 -15.00 19.97
C GLY A 532 28.09 -15.72 19.13
N LYS A 533 27.77 -16.84 18.48
CA LYS A 533 28.69 -17.53 17.57
C LYS A 533 28.43 -17.11 16.13
N ALA A 534 29.49 -16.80 15.38
CA ALA A 534 29.39 -16.51 13.96
C ALA A 534 28.69 -17.64 13.20
N PHE A 535 27.77 -17.29 12.31
CA PHE A 535 27.05 -18.22 11.47
C PHE A 535 27.40 -17.95 10.00
N ALA A 536 28.11 -18.89 9.39
CA ALA A 536 28.36 -18.86 7.95
C ALA A 536 27.07 -19.22 7.20
N TYR A 537 26.80 -18.51 6.12
CA TYR A 537 25.59 -18.71 5.34
C TYR A 537 25.86 -18.59 3.84
N GLN A 538 24.94 -19.16 3.06
CA GLN A 538 24.80 -18.87 1.64
C GLN A 538 23.46 -18.18 1.42
N GLU A 539 23.45 -17.20 0.52
CA GLU A 539 22.23 -16.52 0.10
C GLU A 539 21.43 -17.42 -0.85
N ASP A 540 20.13 -17.55 -0.59
CA ASP A 540 19.16 -18.17 -1.50
C ASP A 540 18.02 -17.18 -1.74
N LYS A 541 17.92 -16.65 -2.98
CA LYS A 541 16.91 -15.66 -3.39
C LYS A 541 16.83 -14.46 -2.42
N GLY A 542 18.00 -13.95 -2.03
CA GLY A 542 18.16 -12.86 -1.06
C GLY A 542 17.74 -13.18 0.38
N TYR A 543 17.68 -14.46 0.77
CA TYR A 543 17.49 -14.87 2.16
C TYR A 543 18.68 -15.65 2.72
N ILE A 544 18.95 -15.43 4.00
CA ILE A 544 19.74 -16.33 4.86
C ILE A 544 18.78 -17.40 5.37
N THR A 545 19.02 -18.67 5.02
CA THR A 545 18.16 -19.79 5.43
C THR A 545 18.78 -20.55 6.60
N ILE A 546 18.08 -20.58 7.74
CA ILE A 546 18.55 -21.24 8.96
C ILE A 546 17.56 -22.32 9.38
N THR A 547 17.90 -23.58 9.17
CA THR A 547 17.11 -24.75 9.61
C THR A 547 17.83 -25.40 10.79
N ARG A 548 17.18 -25.43 11.96
CA ARG A 548 17.71 -26.08 13.16
C ARG A 548 16.61 -26.33 14.19
N LYS A 549 16.94 -27.09 15.24
CA LYS A 549 16.15 -27.17 16.47
C LYS A 549 16.34 -25.88 17.26
N TRP A 550 15.25 -25.13 17.41
CA TRP A 550 15.23 -23.89 18.16
C TRP A 550 14.79 -24.12 19.59
N LYS A 551 15.51 -23.50 20.54
CA LYS A 551 15.16 -23.47 21.98
C LYS A 551 14.64 -22.09 22.37
N LYS A 552 13.92 -22.04 23.50
CA LYS A 552 13.40 -20.78 24.03
C LYS A 552 14.54 -19.80 24.33
N GLY A 553 14.43 -18.58 23.79
CA GLY A 553 15.35 -17.48 24.07
C GLY A 553 16.62 -17.49 23.22
N GLU A 554 16.72 -18.36 22.20
CA GLU A 554 17.85 -18.30 21.27
C GLU A 554 17.86 -16.97 20.50
N LYS A 555 19.05 -16.42 20.29
CA LYS A 555 19.24 -15.11 19.69
C LYS A 555 19.91 -15.22 18.35
N ILE A 556 19.34 -14.56 17.35
CA ILE A 556 19.98 -14.30 16.06
C ILE A 556 20.30 -12.81 16.03
N VAL A 557 21.53 -12.43 15.68
CA VAL A 557 21.88 -11.04 15.45
C VAL A 557 22.37 -10.90 14.02
N LEU A 558 21.68 -10.03 13.27
CA LEU A 558 22.09 -9.54 11.95
C LEU A 558 22.78 -8.20 12.13
N ASP A 559 23.83 -7.97 11.34
CA ASP A 559 24.45 -6.65 11.21
C ASP A 559 24.63 -6.34 9.72
N PHE A 560 23.82 -5.41 9.22
CA PHE A 560 23.87 -4.95 7.85
C PHE A 560 24.88 -3.80 7.71
N PRO A 561 25.76 -3.82 6.70
CA PRO A 561 26.68 -2.71 6.46
C PRO A 561 25.90 -1.49 5.97
N MET A 562 25.66 -0.53 6.87
CA MET A 562 25.03 0.74 6.52
C MET A 562 26.08 1.81 6.25
N GLU A 563 26.21 2.16 4.98
CA GLU A 563 27.14 3.15 4.44
C GLU A 563 26.36 4.14 3.57
N VAL A 564 26.88 5.36 3.42
CA VAL A 564 26.34 6.30 2.45
C VAL A 564 26.74 5.82 1.07
N LYS A 565 25.75 5.51 0.23
CA LYS A 565 25.96 5.06 -1.14
C LYS A 565 25.52 6.12 -2.14
N GLN A 566 26.33 6.28 -3.19
CA GLN A 566 25.99 7.06 -4.36
C GLN A 566 25.37 6.13 -5.41
N VAL A 567 24.17 6.46 -5.85
CA VAL A 567 23.41 5.72 -6.86
C VAL A 567 23.53 6.44 -8.20
N VAL A 568 23.85 5.69 -9.25
CA VAL A 568 23.87 6.13 -10.65
C VAL A 568 22.69 5.49 -11.37
N THR A 569 22.03 6.24 -12.25
CA THR A 569 20.96 5.70 -13.10
C THR A 569 21.53 5.09 -14.37
N ASN A 570 20.86 4.09 -14.93
CA ASN A 570 21.08 3.61 -16.29
C ASN A 570 21.16 4.79 -17.29
N ALA A 571 22.15 4.78 -18.18
CA ALA A 571 22.44 5.89 -19.10
C ALA A 571 21.29 6.22 -20.08
N LYS A 572 20.31 5.31 -20.23
CA LYS A 572 19.10 5.54 -21.03
C LYS A 572 18.13 6.53 -20.36
N VAL A 573 18.27 6.81 -19.07
CA VAL A 573 17.46 7.81 -18.37
C VAL A 573 18.10 9.19 -18.53
N GLU A 574 17.64 9.94 -19.52
CA GLU A 574 18.26 11.21 -19.93
C GLU A 574 18.37 12.24 -18.80
N GLY A 575 17.29 12.41 -18.00
CA GLY A 575 17.21 13.45 -16.96
C GLY A 575 18.20 13.30 -15.79
N ASN A 576 18.87 12.14 -15.69
CA ASN A 576 19.79 11.79 -14.62
C ASN A 576 21.24 11.62 -15.08
N LYS A 577 21.55 11.90 -16.36
CA LYS A 577 22.94 11.87 -16.83
C LYS A 577 23.80 12.87 -16.03
N GLY A 578 24.97 12.42 -15.61
CA GLY A 578 25.88 13.24 -14.81
C GLY A 578 25.34 13.57 -13.41
N LYS A 579 24.37 12.81 -12.89
CA LYS A 579 23.82 13.00 -11.55
C LYS A 579 23.95 11.74 -10.71
N VAL A 580 24.01 11.93 -9.40
CA VAL A 580 23.96 10.86 -8.39
C VAL A 580 22.86 11.13 -7.38
N ALA A 581 22.24 10.08 -6.86
CA ALA A 581 21.38 10.14 -5.68
C ALA A 581 22.13 9.56 -4.47
N LEU A 582 21.77 10.01 -3.27
CA LEU A 582 22.33 9.49 -2.02
C LEU A 582 21.34 8.58 -1.32
N GLU A 583 21.81 7.46 -0.78
CA GLU A 583 21.04 6.60 0.11
C GLU A 583 21.87 6.09 1.29
N TYR A 584 21.17 5.76 2.38
CA TYR A 584 21.73 5.13 3.57
C TYR A 584 20.76 4.07 4.06
N GLY A 585 21.15 2.79 3.93
CA GLY A 585 20.24 1.67 4.14
C GLY A 585 19.05 1.75 3.17
N PRO A 586 17.78 1.63 3.65
CA PRO A 586 16.60 1.70 2.79
C PRO A 586 16.18 3.13 2.40
N ILE A 587 16.80 4.16 3.00
CA ILE A 587 16.36 5.55 2.90
C ILE A 587 17.10 6.26 1.76
N VAL A 588 16.34 6.79 0.81
CA VAL A 588 16.80 7.75 -0.20
C VAL A 588 16.81 9.15 0.42
N TYR A 589 17.80 9.96 0.07
CA TYR A 589 17.99 11.30 0.60
C TYR A 589 17.72 12.38 -0.44
N ALA A 590 17.36 13.57 0.04
CA ALA A 590 17.18 14.77 -0.76
C ALA A 590 17.87 15.97 -0.08
N ILE A 591 18.31 16.93 -0.89
CA ILE A 591 18.70 18.26 -0.40
C ILE A 591 17.50 19.20 -0.49
N GLU A 592 17.23 19.98 0.56
CA GLU A 592 16.25 21.06 0.55
C GLU A 592 16.94 22.42 0.70
N GLU A 593 16.39 23.45 0.06
CA GLU A 593 16.84 24.84 0.18
C GLU A 593 16.93 25.31 1.63
N ALA A 594 16.03 24.85 2.50
CA ALA A 594 16.01 25.17 3.92
C ALA A 594 17.32 24.84 4.66
N ASP A 595 18.05 23.82 4.22
CA ASP A 595 19.35 23.43 4.79
C ASP A 595 20.55 23.91 3.96
N ASN A 596 20.31 24.46 2.77
CA ASN A 596 21.31 24.68 1.72
C ASN A 596 21.16 26.04 1.00
N ALA A 597 20.60 27.04 1.68
CA ALA A 597 20.05 28.27 1.07
C ALA A 597 21.06 29.07 0.23
N THR A 598 22.34 29.11 0.62
CA THR A 598 23.33 30.01 0.00
C THR A 598 23.79 29.56 -1.39
N ASN A 599 23.76 28.26 -1.68
CA ASN A 599 24.39 27.68 -2.88
C ASN A 599 23.58 26.53 -3.50
N PHE A 600 22.27 26.41 -3.20
CA PHE A 600 21.47 25.24 -3.57
C PHE A 600 21.66 24.76 -5.02
N ASP A 601 21.60 25.67 -5.99
CA ASP A 601 21.73 25.34 -7.41
C ASP A 601 23.16 25.02 -7.86
N ALA A 602 24.17 25.40 -7.08
CA ALA A 602 25.58 25.14 -7.37
C ALA A 602 26.12 23.89 -6.64
N ILE A 603 25.29 23.21 -5.83
CA ILE A 603 25.70 22.01 -5.10
C ILE A 603 26.04 20.89 -6.09
N THR A 604 27.22 20.32 -5.89
CA THR A 604 27.71 19.17 -6.64
C THR A 604 28.35 18.16 -5.70
N ILE A 605 28.32 16.89 -6.09
CA ILE A 605 29.03 15.80 -5.43
C ILE A 605 30.24 15.43 -6.31
N GLY A 606 31.40 15.23 -5.69
CA GLY A 606 32.59 14.72 -6.38
C GLY A 606 33.13 13.43 -5.79
N ALA A 607 34.05 12.80 -6.52
CA ALA A 607 34.62 11.49 -6.17
C ALA A 607 35.27 11.44 -4.78
N ASN A 608 35.85 12.57 -4.34
CA ASN A 608 36.56 12.69 -3.07
C ASN A 608 35.70 13.24 -1.91
N ASP A 609 34.41 13.50 -2.14
CA ASP A 609 33.55 13.99 -1.07
C ASP A 609 33.36 12.92 0.01
N THR A 610 33.62 13.30 1.26
CA THR A 610 33.43 12.43 2.41
C THR A 610 32.08 12.72 3.05
N PHE A 611 31.26 11.69 3.20
CA PHE A 611 29.92 11.79 3.79
C PHE A 611 29.96 11.44 5.27
N LYS A 612 29.28 12.25 6.09
CA LYS A 612 29.05 11.96 7.50
C LYS A 612 27.56 11.80 7.75
N VAL A 613 27.19 10.67 8.36
CA VAL A 613 25.84 10.46 8.86
C VAL A 613 25.75 11.05 10.26
N LYS A 614 24.82 11.98 10.47
CA LYS A 614 24.59 12.62 11.77
C LYS A 614 23.14 12.45 12.20
N LYS A 615 22.93 11.89 13.39
CA LYS A 615 21.63 11.83 14.04
C LYS A 615 21.24 13.23 14.52
N GLU A 616 20.10 13.73 14.07
CA GLU A 616 19.53 15.03 14.43
C GLU A 616 18.19 14.81 15.14
N GLU A 617 18.20 14.61 16.45
CA GLU A 617 17.02 14.18 17.24
C GLU A 617 15.87 15.21 17.24
N ASN A 618 16.20 16.50 17.10
CA ASN A 618 15.23 17.59 17.12
C ASN A 618 14.80 18.05 15.72
N LEU A 619 15.33 17.44 14.66
CA LEU A 619 15.00 17.78 13.28
C LEU A 619 13.98 16.77 12.74
N LEU A 620 12.83 17.24 12.25
CA LEU A 620 11.87 16.43 11.48
C LEU A 620 11.45 15.13 12.22
N GLU A 621 11.15 15.25 13.51
CA GLU A 621 10.80 14.13 14.42
C GLU A 621 11.93 13.10 14.64
N GLY A 622 13.18 13.48 14.40
CA GLY A 622 14.36 12.67 14.63
C GLY A 622 14.79 11.90 13.40
N VAL A 623 15.79 12.42 12.69
CA VAL A 623 16.30 11.82 11.45
C VAL A 623 17.82 11.69 11.45
N ASN A 624 18.35 10.75 10.68
CA ASN A 624 19.75 10.78 10.27
C ASN A 624 19.89 11.68 9.04
N THR A 625 20.79 12.67 9.08
CA THR A 625 21.17 13.50 7.94
C THR A 625 22.48 13.02 7.33
N ILE A 626 22.66 13.25 6.03
CA ILE A 626 23.95 13.07 5.35
C ILE A 626 24.57 14.45 5.12
N GLN A 627 25.78 14.66 5.61
CA GLN A 627 26.46 15.95 5.57
C GLN A 627 27.82 15.84 4.88
N THR A 628 28.13 16.84 4.06
CA THR A 628 29.48 17.13 3.56
C THR A 628 29.84 18.56 3.93
N GLN A 629 30.98 19.07 3.48
CA GLN A 629 31.28 20.51 3.60
C GLN A 629 30.37 21.39 2.73
N LYS A 630 29.72 20.80 1.71
CA LYS A 630 28.97 21.51 0.67
C LYS A 630 27.46 21.42 0.84
N LEU A 631 26.97 20.36 1.49
CA LEU A 631 25.54 20.10 1.56
C LEU A 631 25.13 19.40 2.86
N LYS A 632 23.85 19.58 3.20
CA LYS A 632 23.11 18.72 4.13
C LYS A 632 21.90 18.12 3.43
N ALA A 633 21.82 16.80 3.43
CA ALA A 633 20.69 16.05 2.91
C ALA A 633 19.88 15.43 4.06
N ILE A 634 18.57 15.39 3.89
CA ILE A 634 17.58 14.79 4.79
C ILE A 634 16.92 13.57 4.12
N PRO A 635 16.30 12.64 4.86
CA PRO A 635 15.49 11.58 4.28
C PRO A 635 14.44 12.15 3.33
N TYR A 636 14.31 11.58 2.12
CA TYR A 636 13.39 12.05 1.09
C TYR A 636 11.98 12.18 1.65
N TYR A 637 11.47 11.20 2.40
CA TYR A 637 10.11 11.25 2.93
C TYR A 637 9.81 12.48 3.80
N SER A 638 10.83 13.07 4.43
CA SER A 638 10.69 14.17 5.39
C SER A 638 10.67 15.57 4.75
N TRP A 639 10.89 15.67 3.45
CA TRP A 639 10.83 16.94 2.70
C TRP A 639 9.46 17.60 2.79
N SER A 640 9.37 18.89 2.43
CA SER A 640 8.14 19.68 2.40
C SER A 640 7.39 19.79 3.75
N ASN A 641 8.11 19.64 4.86
CA ASN A 641 7.59 19.87 6.22
C ASN A 641 8.02 21.24 6.80
N ARG A 642 8.81 22.02 6.05
CA ARG A 642 9.45 23.26 6.51
C ARG A 642 9.18 24.48 5.61
N GLY A 643 8.14 24.40 4.77
CA GLY A 643 7.75 25.45 3.83
C GLY A 643 7.93 25.03 2.37
N VAL A 644 7.51 25.92 1.46
CA VAL A 644 7.76 25.79 0.03
C VAL A 644 9.20 26.22 -0.23
N GLY A 645 9.93 25.44 -1.04
CA GLY A 645 11.30 25.74 -1.42
C GLY A 645 11.81 24.72 -2.43
N LYS A 646 13.07 24.89 -2.83
CA LYS A 646 13.71 23.96 -3.76
C LYS A 646 14.08 22.64 -3.08
N MET A 647 14.01 21.55 -3.83
CA MET A 647 14.40 20.21 -3.40
C MET A 647 14.95 19.41 -4.58
N LYS A 648 16.02 18.62 -4.39
CA LYS A 648 16.56 17.70 -5.41
C LYS A 648 16.99 16.37 -4.78
N VAL A 649 16.58 15.26 -5.39
CA VAL A 649 17.09 13.90 -5.10
C VAL A 649 18.33 13.59 -5.93
N TRP A 650 18.29 13.91 -7.22
CA TRP A 650 19.41 13.74 -8.15
C TRP A 650 20.28 15.00 -8.15
N ILE A 651 21.51 14.86 -7.68
CA ILE A 651 22.47 15.94 -7.49
C ILE A 651 23.55 15.83 -8.56
N ASP A 652 23.96 16.97 -9.14
CA ASP A 652 24.98 16.99 -10.17
C ASP A 652 26.31 16.42 -9.66
N TYR A 653 26.91 15.54 -10.45
CA TYR A 653 28.18 14.88 -10.17
C TYR A 653 29.30 15.53 -10.98
N LYS A 654 30.42 15.84 -10.32
CA LYS A 654 31.64 16.36 -10.95
C LYS A 654 32.81 15.46 -10.57
N GLU A 655 33.44 14.85 -11.56
CA GLU A 655 34.62 13.99 -11.37
C GLU A 655 35.78 14.71 -10.68
#